data_AF-A0A428K6K5-F1
#
_entry.id   AF-A0A428K6K5-F1
#
_cell.length_a   1.000
_cell.length_b   1.000
_cell.length_c   1.000
_cell.angle_alpha   90.00
_cell.angle_beta   90.00
_cell.angle_gamma   90.00
#
_symmetry.space_group_name_H-M   'P 1'
#
loop_
_entity.id
_entity.type
_entity.pdbx_description
1 polymer ?
#
loop_
_entity_poly.entity_id
_entity_poly.type
_entity_poly.pdbx_seq_one_letter_code
_entity_poly.pdbx_strand_id
1 'polypeptide(L)'
;MKQIKYILFFLLFQVVNAQVTIVVEELPSQTPEDATIFISGNFEGWTGGNEDFQLKNNNGQYTITLPEQKNAINFKFTQGTWETVESDEKGLAIENRTYAFAKPNDTLKIKIKGWTHLFDAQPQSTAAKNVSVISTEFEIPELNRKRRVWIYLPPNYKVSKKSFPVVYMHDGQNLFDASTSNFGEWEIDETLNKLFKEKQMELIVVGIDNGGDKRLDEYSPWEHEKYGGGEGDAYLEFVVNTLKPYIDTNYNTLADKSNTGIFGSSMGGLISHYAALKYPQVFGKVGVYSPAFWFAPEVFDFTQAKAKVTGTRMYFLAGGKEGEKASYNEISQTVRDMNKMVETLKNNGFPSKSITSKVVPEGKHNEKLWRENFKEAILWLFPEAVTERKFVSAEFQDGEFLKIEMNDGEYKIEFYTPEIVETTFVPNGEQLKPNSHAVVLSKAASDIQFKQNDSLLTFGTDDFQVKAHKQPFKIAYWYKGEEVTSEQYGYQKTDDFETLSFNLTPEEILYGGGARALGMNRRGHRLELYNKAHYGYETHSELMNFTLPIVLSSNKYLLHFDNAPIGFLDLDSQEDNTLTYETISGRKTYQVVVGESWYHIVDNYTNLTGKQPMLPRWALGNFSSRFGYHSQEETINTIKNFKEEDIPVDAIILDLYWFGKEVMGTMGNLEFDRDSFPNPKQMIKTLRDQDVETILITEPFILTTSKRWGEAVANKALTKDSLGNPATYDFFFGNTGLVDVFSKSGYNWFKNINKNLLNFGVTGIWGDLGEPEVHPSSLVHETGTANEVHNIYGHDWAKLVQEAFHEARPNQRPFILMRAGYSGSQRYGMVPWSGDVNRTWGGLQSQPEIALQMGMQGLAYMHSDLGGFAGANLDDELYIRWLQYGVFQPIFRPHAQEKVASEPVFRSKKAKILAKQAIELRYKLLPYNYQMMFENHTQGKPLMRPLFFEEPKNQDLLGYSKTYLWGSDILVAPILKADQKRQEIYFPKLSNWFDFYSDEKFKGGSTTTCDLKEESIPTFVRGGSFLPMAKPMQSTKEYDGSILELHYYFDDSKSEKSKSQLYNDDGLTSNTYEKGLYEILQFEAEIKERNLEIEFETELGANYQSTTKQIELIVHSIQKQPKRIKVDGKRQKARYNSSKKTIHIPITWNTKNNKTITLKLNL
;
A
#
# COMPACT_ATOMS: atom_id res chain seq x y z
N MET A 1 76.29 47.62 -62.05
CA MET A 1 77.31 46.56 -62.06
C MET A 1 76.97 45.53 -60.99
N LYS A 2 76.86 44.26 -61.40
CA LYS A 2 77.02 42.99 -60.65
C LYS A 2 76.02 42.58 -59.55
N GLN A 3 75.26 41.53 -59.89
CA GLN A 3 74.72 40.46 -59.03
C GLN A 3 75.83 39.73 -58.23
N ILE A 4 75.48 39.12 -57.08
CA ILE A 4 75.79 37.72 -56.67
C ILE A 4 75.17 37.35 -55.28
N LYS A 5 74.29 36.34 -55.32
CA LYS A 5 73.97 35.18 -54.45
C LYS A 5 74.02 35.19 -52.89
N TYR A 6 72.83 34.91 -52.31
CA TYR A 6 72.39 33.85 -51.36
C TYR A 6 73.32 33.31 -50.25
N ILE A 7 72.81 33.28 -48.98
CA ILE A 7 72.52 32.06 -48.18
C ILE A 7 71.66 32.38 -46.92
N LEU A 8 70.59 31.58 -46.76
CA LEU A 8 69.71 31.25 -45.61
C LEU A 8 69.30 32.31 -44.57
N PHE A 9 68.00 32.62 -44.56
CA PHE A 9 67.23 32.82 -43.33
C PHE A 9 65.91 32.05 -43.43
N PHE A 10 65.85 30.88 -42.81
CA PHE A 10 64.62 30.12 -42.58
C PHE A 10 64.07 30.56 -41.21
N LEU A 11 63.14 31.52 -41.21
CA LEU A 11 62.29 31.78 -40.04
C LEU A 11 61.00 30.97 -40.24
N LEU A 12 61.02 29.75 -39.70
CA LEU A 12 59.82 28.96 -39.45
C LEU A 12 58.94 29.74 -38.47
N PHE A 13 57.89 30.37 -38.96
CA PHE A 13 56.71 30.63 -38.14
C PHE A 13 56.07 29.27 -37.82
N GLN A 14 56.46 28.67 -36.69
CA GLN A 14 55.62 27.67 -36.07
C GLN A 14 54.41 28.42 -35.51
N VAL A 15 53.28 28.31 -36.21
CA VAL A 15 51.97 28.56 -35.62
C VAL A 15 51.82 27.49 -34.54
N VAL A 16 52.00 27.89 -33.27
CA VAL A 16 51.65 27.04 -32.13
C VAL A 16 50.13 27.02 -32.08
N ASN A 17 49.49 26.08 -32.77
CA ASN A 17 48.07 25.79 -32.53
C ASN A 17 47.97 25.25 -31.10
N ALA A 18 47.07 25.80 -30.28
CA ALA A 18 46.86 25.32 -28.92
C ALA A 18 46.38 23.87 -28.93
N GLN A 19 47.24 22.93 -28.55
CA GLN A 19 46.89 21.50 -28.49
C GLN A 19 46.33 21.13 -27.12
N VAL A 20 45.45 20.13 -27.06
CA VAL A 20 45.09 19.44 -25.82
C VAL A 20 45.54 18.00 -25.89
N THR A 21 46.31 17.57 -24.90
CA THR A 21 46.64 16.15 -24.70
C THR A 21 45.64 15.56 -23.74
N ILE A 22 44.87 14.60 -24.22
CA ILE A 22 43.94 13.83 -23.39
C ILE A 22 44.67 12.60 -22.90
N VAL A 23 44.64 12.39 -21.59
CA VAL A 23 45.29 11.28 -20.90
C VAL A 23 44.23 10.53 -20.10
N VAL A 24 44.00 9.26 -20.43
CA VAL A 24 43.16 8.39 -19.60
C VAL A 24 44.02 7.89 -18.44
N GLU A 25 43.74 8.38 -17.23
CA GLU A 25 44.49 8.04 -16.01
C GLU A 25 43.97 6.78 -15.33
N GLU A 26 42.70 6.44 -15.56
CA GLU A 26 42.04 5.32 -14.92
C GLU A 26 41.06 4.67 -15.90
N LEU A 27 41.14 3.36 -15.99
CA LEU A 27 40.26 2.50 -16.76
C LEU A 27 39.52 1.54 -15.81
N PRO A 28 38.31 1.10 -16.18
CA PRO A 28 37.62 0.03 -15.47
C PRO A 28 38.50 -1.22 -15.43
N SER A 29 38.51 -1.95 -14.31
CA SER A 29 39.34 -3.15 -14.13
C SER A 29 39.01 -4.28 -15.11
N GLN A 30 37.82 -4.23 -15.73
CA GLN A 30 37.35 -5.17 -16.73
C GLN A 30 37.77 -4.81 -18.17
N THR A 31 38.47 -3.69 -18.39
CA THR A 31 38.92 -3.29 -19.74
C THR A 31 39.94 -4.31 -20.28
N PRO A 32 39.75 -4.88 -21.49
CA PRO A 32 40.72 -5.79 -22.10
C PRO A 32 42.12 -5.16 -22.19
N GLU A 33 43.18 -5.95 -21.93
CA GLU A 33 44.58 -5.45 -21.96
C GLU A 33 45.01 -4.90 -23.33
N ASP A 34 44.36 -5.35 -24.41
CA ASP A 34 44.58 -4.95 -25.80
C ASP A 34 43.50 -4.01 -26.35
N ALA A 35 42.62 -3.47 -25.50
CA ALA A 35 41.53 -2.60 -25.92
C ALA A 35 42.03 -1.40 -26.74
N THR A 36 41.47 -1.21 -27.93
CA THR A 36 41.62 0.03 -28.68
C THR A 36 40.61 1.05 -28.15
N ILE A 37 41.08 2.23 -27.77
CA ILE A 37 40.21 3.30 -27.25
C ILE A 37 40.20 4.43 -28.25
N PHE A 38 39.01 4.89 -28.62
CA PHE A 38 38.81 6.01 -29.52
C PHE A 38 38.19 7.16 -28.75
N ILE A 39 38.52 8.38 -29.15
CA ILE A 39 37.76 9.55 -28.74
C ILE A 39 36.82 9.94 -29.88
N SER A 40 35.52 9.92 -29.60
CA SER A 40 34.49 10.28 -30.57
C SER A 40 33.79 11.56 -30.11
N GLY A 41 33.56 12.48 -31.04
CA GLY A 41 33.08 13.82 -30.72
C GLY A 41 32.67 14.63 -31.93
N ASN A 42 32.18 15.83 -31.67
CA ASN A 42 31.70 16.74 -32.72
C ASN A 42 32.78 17.22 -33.71
N PHE A 43 34.06 17.09 -33.37
CA PHE A 43 35.18 17.44 -34.25
C PHE A 43 35.40 16.41 -35.37
N GLU A 44 34.99 15.16 -35.15
CA GLU A 44 35.12 14.05 -36.11
C GLU A 44 33.78 13.55 -36.67
N GLY A 45 32.66 13.93 -36.04
CA GLY A 45 31.32 13.63 -36.52
C GLY A 45 30.59 12.55 -35.72
N TRP A 46 31.03 12.24 -34.50
CA TRP A 46 30.43 11.22 -33.62
C TRP A 46 30.39 9.82 -34.24
N THR A 47 31.45 9.44 -34.95
CA THR A 47 31.51 8.14 -35.66
C THR A 47 31.61 6.93 -34.74
N GLY A 48 32.07 7.12 -33.50
CA GLY A 48 32.29 6.05 -32.52
C GLY A 48 33.55 5.22 -32.74
N GLY A 49 34.33 5.43 -33.81
CA GLY A 49 35.47 4.56 -34.12
C GLY A 49 36.45 5.05 -35.20
N ASN A 50 36.54 6.35 -35.46
CA ASN A 50 37.45 6.88 -36.47
C ASN A 50 38.93 6.66 -36.08
N GLU A 51 39.69 5.94 -36.92
CA GLU A 51 41.10 5.59 -36.70
C GLU A 51 42.02 6.80 -36.48
N ASP A 52 41.74 7.94 -37.11
CA ASP A 52 42.51 9.18 -36.92
C ASP A 52 42.41 9.71 -35.48
N PHE A 53 41.42 9.23 -34.71
CA PHE A 53 41.14 9.62 -33.33
C PHE A 53 41.29 8.46 -32.34
N GLN A 54 42.04 7.43 -32.71
CA GLN A 54 42.46 6.37 -31.80
C GLN A 54 43.53 6.87 -30.81
N LEU A 55 43.35 6.56 -29.52
CA LEU A 55 44.34 6.87 -28.49
C LEU A 55 45.55 5.93 -28.59
N LYS A 56 46.74 6.50 -28.43
CA LYS A 56 48.00 5.77 -28.36
C LYS A 56 48.19 5.22 -26.95
N ASN A 57 48.33 3.90 -26.81
CA ASN A 57 48.64 3.22 -25.57
C ASN A 57 50.16 3.15 -25.36
N ASN A 58 50.66 3.75 -24.28
CA ASN A 58 52.06 3.64 -23.84
C ASN A 58 52.09 3.05 -22.42
N ASN A 59 52.41 1.76 -22.28
CA ASN A 59 52.50 1.05 -20.99
C ASN A 59 51.24 1.19 -20.10
N GLY A 60 50.04 1.05 -20.68
CA GLY A 60 48.76 1.08 -19.95
C GLY A 60 48.14 2.47 -19.78
N GLN A 61 48.80 3.52 -20.29
CA GLN A 61 48.26 4.88 -20.32
C GLN A 61 47.87 5.26 -21.75
N TYR A 62 46.59 5.54 -21.97
CA TYR A 62 46.04 5.92 -23.27
C TYR A 62 46.08 7.44 -23.45
N THR A 63 46.64 7.89 -24.57
CA THR A 63 46.86 9.31 -24.84
C THR A 63 46.56 9.70 -26.27
N ILE A 64 45.99 10.88 -26.48
CA ILE A 64 45.89 11.51 -27.80
C ILE A 64 46.06 13.01 -27.67
N THR A 65 46.74 13.62 -28.64
CA THR A 65 46.87 15.08 -28.71
C THR A 65 46.00 15.58 -29.85
N LEU A 66 44.95 16.31 -29.52
CA LEU A 66 44.08 16.92 -30.51
C LEU A 66 44.62 18.30 -30.88
N PRO A 67 44.66 18.65 -32.19
CA PRO A 67 44.98 20.01 -32.61
C PRO A 67 43.88 20.97 -32.15
N GLU A 68 44.25 22.25 -31.98
CA GLU A 68 43.29 23.31 -31.64
C GLU A 68 42.08 23.23 -32.56
N GLN A 69 40.90 23.09 -31.96
CA GLN A 69 39.65 23.24 -32.67
C GLN A 69 39.13 24.65 -32.44
N LYS A 70 38.43 25.21 -33.43
CA LYS A 70 37.81 26.54 -33.28
C LYS A 70 36.76 26.59 -32.15
N ASN A 71 36.21 25.42 -31.79
CA ASN A 71 35.15 25.19 -30.80
C ASN A 71 35.47 23.93 -29.97
N ALA A 72 34.66 23.62 -28.94
CA ALA A 72 34.72 22.35 -28.17
C ALA A 72 34.22 21.35 -29.17
N ILE A 73 34.68 20.12 -29.30
CA ILE A 73 35.15 19.11 -28.36
C ILE A 73 34.18 18.83 -27.21
N ASN A 74 32.95 18.51 -27.63
CA ASN A 74 32.16 17.53 -26.94
C ASN A 74 32.61 16.15 -27.39
N PHE A 75 32.83 15.24 -26.45
CA PHE A 75 33.34 13.91 -26.76
C PHE A 75 32.94 12.85 -25.74
N LYS A 76 33.06 11.60 -26.17
CA LYS A 76 33.03 10.40 -25.35
C LYS A 76 34.14 9.45 -25.79
N PHE A 77 34.40 8.44 -24.97
CA PHE A 77 35.27 7.33 -25.33
C PHE A 77 34.47 6.09 -25.73
N THR A 78 34.99 5.35 -26.70
CA THR A 78 34.44 4.09 -27.18
C THR A 78 35.58 3.09 -27.39
N GLN A 79 35.23 1.82 -27.56
CA GLN A 79 36.17 0.79 -28.05
C GLN A 79 35.94 0.46 -29.53
N GLY A 80 35.61 1.48 -30.32
CA GLY A 80 35.48 1.40 -31.78
C GLY A 80 34.04 1.41 -32.29
N THR A 81 33.05 1.28 -31.41
CA THR A 81 31.63 1.39 -31.76
C THR A 81 30.82 2.03 -30.63
N TRP A 82 29.60 2.48 -30.91
CA TRP A 82 28.72 3.06 -29.88
C TRP A 82 28.20 2.04 -28.86
N GLU A 83 28.16 0.75 -29.21
CA GLU A 83 27.83 -0.33 -28.27
C GLU A 83 28.89 -0.48 -27.16
N THR A 84 30.10 0.04 -27.39
CA THR A 84 31.24 -0.03 -26.47
C THR A 84 31.58 1.32 -25.84
N VAL A 85 30.61 2.23 -25.76
CA VAL A 85 30.79 3.57 -25.20
C VAL A 85 31.06 3.55 -23.70
N GLU A 86 31.76 4.58 -23.21
CA GLU A 86 31.94 4.80 -21.79
C GLU A 86 30.61 5.01 -21.05
N SER A 87 30.57 4.51 -19.82
CA SER A 87 29.42 4.56 -18.91
C SER A 87 29.86 4.87 -17.47
N ASP A 88 28.88 4.99 -16.57
CA ASP A 88 29.13 5.04 -15.13
C ASP A 88 29.53 3.66 -14.57
N GLU A 89 29.69 3.56 -13.25
CA GLU A 89 30.10 2.32 -12.56
C GLU A 89 29.04 1.20 -12.64
N LYS A 90 27.84 1.48 -13.18
CA LYS A 90 26.72 0.56 -13.29
C LYS A 90 26.36 0.24 -14.76
N GLY A 91 27.11 0.76 -15.72
CA GLY A 91 26.85 0.55 -17.15
C GLY A 91 25.83 1.52 -17.75
N LEU A 92 25.38 2.55 -17.01
CA LEU A 92 24.43 3.53 -17.52
C LEU A 92 25.14 4.60 -18.36
N ALA A 93 24.45 5.08 -19.41
CA ALA A 93 24.97 6.13 -20.28
C ALA A 93 25.22 7.42 -19.48
N ILE A 94 26.42 8.00 -19.65
CA ILE A 94 26.80 9.26 -19.01
C ILE A 94 26.67 10.44 -19.97
N GLU A 95 26.61 11.66 -19.43
CA GLU A 95 26.62 12.88 -20.27
C GLU A 95 27.90 12.97 -21.11
N ASN A 96 27.81 13.61 -22.28
CA ASN A 96 28.98 13.95 -23.10
C ASN A 96 29.98 14.80 -22.29
N ARG A 97 31.27 14.51 -22.43
CA ARG A 97 32.34 15.33 -21.86
C ARG A 97 32.55 16.56 -22.74
N THR A 98 32.92 17.69 -22.14
CA THR A 98 33.21 18.94 -22.86
C THR A 98 34.57 19.46 -22.44
N TYR A 99 35.41 19.85 -23.39
CA TYR A 99 36.66 20.56 -23.11
C TYR A 99 36.75 21.83 -23.94
N ALA A 100 37.12 22.94 -23.28
CA ALA A 100 37.35 24.23 -23.90
C ALA A 100 38.85 24.52 -24.06
N PHE A 101 39.33 24.79 -25.27
CA PHE A 101 40.74 25.16 -25.52
C PHE A 101 41.09 26.51 -24.89
N ALA A 102 41.42 26.49 -23.59
CA ALA A 102 41.70 27.68 -22.79
C ALA A 102 43.20 27.91 -22.54
N LYS A 103 44.04 26.88 -22.72
CA LYS A 103 45.49 26.92 -22.48
C LYS A 103 46.24 26.26 -23.65
N PRO A 104 47.35 26.83 -24.15
CA PRO A 104 48.22 26.14 -25.10
C PRO A 104 48.86 24.92 -24.44
N ASN A 105 48.82 23.77 -25.11
CA ASN A 105 49.41 22.50 -24.65
C ASN A 105 48.83 22.00 -23.32
N ASP A 106 47.51 22.14 -23.14
CA ASP A 106 46.83 21.68 -21.92
C ASP A 106 46.81 20.15 -21.84
N THR A 107 46.65 19.61 -20.65
CA THR A 107 46.50 18.17 -20.44
C THR A 107 45.22 17.86 -19.68
N LEU A 108 44.30 17.17 -20.34
CA LEU A 108 43.05 16.73 -19.76
C LEU A 108 43.17 15.29 -19.27
N LYS A 109 43.07 15.13 -17.96
CA LYS A 109 43.13 13.83 -17.28
C LYS A 109 41.73 13.27 -17.12
N ILE A 110 41.50 12.09 -17.68
CA ILE A 110 40.19 11.44 -17.75
C ILE A 110 40.19 10.14 -16.96
N LYS A 111 39.08 9.88 -16.28
CA LYS A 111 38.75 8.58 -15.70
C LYS A 111 37.55 8.01 -16.43
N ILE A 112 37.71 6.81 -16.99
CA ILE A 112 36.62 6.03 -17.57
C ILE A 112 36.16 5.06 -16.49
N LYS A 113 34.87 5.10 -16.15
CA LYS A 113 34.32 4.37 -14.98
C LYS A 113 33.71 3.02 -15.35
N GLY A 114 33.19 2.89 -16.56
CA GLY A 114 32.65 1.65 -17.11
C GLY A 114 32.64 1.66 -18.63
N TRP A 115 32.42 0.49 -19.24
CA TRP A 115 32.11 0.32 -20.65
C TRP A 115 30.76 -0.38 -20.76
N THR A 116 29.83 0.17 -21.53
CA THR A 116 28.43 -0.31 -21.60
C THR A 116 28.33 -1.81 -21.86
N HIS A 117 29.10 -2.35 -22.80
CA HIS A 117 29.10 -3.78 -23.16
C HIS A 117 29.70 -4.74 -22.13
N LEU A 118 30.39 -4.25 -21.07
CA LEU A 118 31.02 -5.11 -20.05
C LEU A 118 30.13 -5.36 -18.83
N PHE A 119 28.91 -4.83 -18.83
CA PHE A 119 27.91 -5.11 -17.81
C PHE A 119 26.89 -6.11 -18.38
N ASP A 120 26.73 -7.26 -17.71
CA ASP A 120 25.68 -8.25 -18.03
C ASP A 120 24.26 -7.74 -17.73
N ALA A 121 24.16 -6.59 -17.06
CA ALA A 121 22.89 -5.92 -16.84
C ALA A 121 22.43 -5.28 -18.15
N GLN A 122 21.49 -5.94 -18.84
CA GLN A 122 20.65 -5.24 -19.82
C GLN A 122 20.08 -4.01 -19.13
N PRO A 123 20.31 -2.78 -19.64
CA PRO A 123 19.73 -1.59 -19.05
C PRO A 123 18.21 -1.80 -18.95
N GLN A 124 17.69 -1.77 -17.73
CA GLN A 124 16.26 -1.90 -17.51
C GLN A 124 15.59 -0.73 -18.22
N SER A 125 14.70 -1.04 -19.15
CA SER A 125 13.94 -0.03 -19.91
C SER A 125 13.26 0.94 -18.96
N THR A 126 13.42 2.25 -19.22
CA THR A 126 12.72 3.32 -18.50
C THR A 126 11.38 3.66 -19.12
N ALA A 127 11.11 3.17 -20.34
CA ALA A 127 9.90 3.46 -21.08
C ALA A 127 8.63 3.07 -20.32
N ALA A 128 7.67 3.98 -20.26
CA ALA A 128 6.37 3.73 -19.68
C ALA A 128 5.59 2.67 -20.49
N LYS A 129 4.65 1.99 -19.82
CA LYS A 129 3.81 0.92 -20.40
C LYS A 129 3.00 1.34 -21.64
N ASN A 130 2.74 2.63 -21.79
CA ASN A 130 2.02 3.24 -22.90
C ASN A 130 2.92 3.70 -24.06
N VAL A 131 4.21 3.36 -24.01
CA VAL A 131 5.16 3.47 -25.13
C VAL A 131 5.31 2.12 -25.82
N SER A 132 5.33 2.11 -27.14
CA SER A 132 5.59 0.90 -27.94
C SER A 132 6.32 1.23 -29.24
N VAL A 133 6.98 0.23 -29.83
CA VAL A 133 7.58 0.35 -31.17
C VAL A 133 6.55 -0.09 -32.21
N ILE A 134 6.19 0.83 -33.12
CA ILE A 134 5.30 0.52 -34.26
C ILE A 134 5.96 -0.50 -35.18
N SER A 135 7.22 -0.25 -35.52
CA SER A 135 8.06 -1.15 -36.32
C SER A 135 9.52 -0.83 -36.03
N THR A 136 10.36 -1.86 -35.92
CA THR A 136 11.82 -1.72 -35.89
C THR A 136 12.42 -1.47 -37.28
N GLU A 137 11.64 -1.78 -38.33
CA GLU A 137 12.03 -1.72 -39.74
C GLU A 137 10.93 -1.05 -40.57
N PHE A 138 10.45 0.12 -40.15
CA PHE A 138 9.46 0.88 -40.91
C PHE A 138 10.07 1.33 -42.23
N GLU A 139 9.44 0.99 -43.36
CA GLU A 139 9.92 1.35 -44.69
C GLU A 139 9.88 2.87 -44.91
N ILE A 140 10.96 3.43 -45.44
CA ILE A 140 11.12 4.82 -45.87
C ILE A 140 11.37 4.82 -47.39
N PRO A 141 10.33 4.70 -48.23
CA PRO A 141 10.48 4.61 -49.68
C PRO A 141 11.24 5.80 -50.29
N GLU A 142 11.04 7.01 -49.74
CA GLU A 142 11.63 8.26 -50.22
C GLU A 142 13.16 8.29 -50.10
N LEU A 143 13.73 7.52 -49.17
CA LEU A 143 15.17 7.38 -48.96
C LEU A 143 15.70 5.98 -49.28
N ASN A 144 14.81 5.04 -49.64
CA ASN A 144 15.12 3.61 -49.78
C ASN A 144 15.83 3.04 -48.54
N ARG A 145 15.26 3.29 -47.36
CA ARG A 145 15.80 2.90 -46.05
C ARG A 145 14.71 2.34 -45.15
N LYS A 146 15.12 1.80 -44.00
CA LYS A 146 14.24 1.39 -42.91
C LYS A 146 14.52 2.20 -41.66
N ARG A 147 13.53 2.38 -40.79
CA ARG A 147 13.69 3.10 -39.52
C ARG A 147 12.84 2.51 -38.42
N ARG A 148 13.36 2.51 -37.20
CA ARG A 148 12.53 2.25 -36.03
C ARG A 148 11.65 3.46 -35.73
N VAL A 149 10.35 3.21 -35.56
CA VAL A 149 9.36 4.23 -35.21
C VAL A 149 8.66 3.84 -33.92
N TRP A 150 8.65 4.77 -32.97
CA TRP A 150 8.04 4.66 -31.66
C TRP A 150 6.70 5.37 -31.63
N ILE A 151 5.85 4.94 -30.70
CA ILE A 151 4.62 5.64 -30.36
C ILE A 151 4.40 5.67 -28.85
N TYR A 152 4.10 6.86 -28.36
CA TYR A 152 3.49 7.10 -27.06
C TYR A 152 2.00 7.38 -27.25
N LEU A 153 1.16 6.71 -26.46
CA LEU A 153 -0.28 6.95 -26.40
C LEU A 153 -0.64 7.55 -25.03
N PRO A 154 -1.63 8.45 -24.92
CA PRO A 154 -2.06 8.96 -23.62
C PRO A 154 -2.57 7.81 -22.73
N PRO A 155 -2.42 7.89 -21.39
CA PRO A 155 -2.71 6.77 -20.47
C PRO A 155 -4.14 6.19 -20.52
N ASN A 156 -5.09 6.86 -21.16
CA ASN A 156 -6.48 6.46 -21.31
C ASN A 156 -6.90 6.21 -22.78
N TYR A 157 -5.94 6.02 -23.69
CA TYR A 157 -6.17 5.93 -25.12
C TYR A 157 -7.19 4.84 -25.52
N LYS A 158 -7.10 3.64 -24.95
CA LYS A 158 -7.99 2.50 -25.30
C LYS A 158 -9.42 2.70 -24.81
N VAL A 159 -9.58 3.30 -23.63
CA VAL A 159 -10.92 3.54 -23.05
C VAL A 159 -11.56 4.84 -23.56
N SER A 160 -10.74 5.78 -24.03
CA SER A 160 -11.20 7.02 -24.63
C SER A 160 -11.74 6.80 -26.05
N LYS A 161 -12.80 7.53 -26.38
CA LYS A 161 -13.36 7.60 -27.74
C LYS A 161 -12.91 8.86 -28.49
N LYS A 162 -11.97 9.62 -27.93
CA LYS A 162 -11.49 10.87 -28.50
C LYS A 162 -10.43 10.61 -29.58
N SER A 163 -10.30 11.58 -30.47
CA SER A 163 -9.13 11.74 -31.33
C SER A 163 -8.14 12.71 -30.68
N PHE A 164 -6.85 12.48 -30.89
CA PHE A 164 -5.79 13.19 -30.19
C PHE A 164 -4.88 14.01 -31.12
N PRO A 165 -4.34 15.15 -30.67
CA PRO A 165 -3.22 15.80 -31.33
C PRO A 165 -2.00 14.87 -31.42
N VAL A 166 -1.21 15.02 -32.48
CA VAL A 166 -0.03 14.18 -32.75
C VAL A 166 1.21 15.03 -32.87
N VAL A 167 2.28 14.65 -32.17
CA VAL A 167 3.59 15.30 -32.23
C VAL A 167 4.60 14.34 -32.83
N TYR A 168 5.16 14.69 -33.99
CA TYR A 168 6.26 13.95 -34.61
C TYR A 168 7.58 14.48 -34.05
N MET A 169 8.36 13.62 -33.42
CA MET A 169 9.62 13.98 -32.78
C MET A 169 10.79 13.25 -33.44
N HIS A 170 11.84 14.01 -33.73
CA HIS A 170 13.11 13.50 -34.25
C HIS A 170 13.96 12.89 -33.14
N ASP A 171 14.97 12.10 -33.52
CA ASP A 171 15.87 11.39 -32.60
C ASP A 171 15.13 10.47 -31.60
N GLY A 172 14.17 9.69 -32.13
CA GLY A 172 13.27 8.79 -31.40
C GLY A 172 13.93 7.91 -30.35
N GLN A 173 15.17 7.47 -30.60
CA GLN A 173 15.93 6.60 -29.70
C GLN A 173 16.27 7.27 -28.35
N ASN A 174 16.18 8.60 -28.26
CA ASN A 174 16.52 9.35 -27.05
C ASN A 174 15.27 9.83 -26.30
N LEU A 175 14.06 9.56 -26.81
CA LEU A 175 12.84 10.19 -26.31
C LEU A 175 12.25 9.50 -25.08
N PHE A 176 12.18 8.16 -25.11
CA PHE A 176 11.34 7.37 -24.19
C PHE A 176 12.07 6.29 -23.41
N ASP A 177 13.32 5.97 -23.75
CA ASP A 177 14.00 4.86 -23.10
C ASP A 177 15.50 5.10 -22.98
N ALA A 178 15.99 5.18 -21.75
CA ALA A 178 17.40 5.27 -21.40
C ALA A 178 18.21 4.10 -21.96
N SER A 179 17.61 2.91 -22.09
CA SER A 179 18.27 1.73 -22.66
C SER A 179 18.59 1.87 -24.15
N THR A 180 17.86 2.74 -24.86
CA THR A 180 18.06 3.01 -26.29
C THR A 180 18.79 4.33 -26.57
N SER A 181 19.05 5.12 -25.52
CA SER A 181 19.68 6.43 -25.64
C SER A 181 21.19 6.39 -25.48
N ASN A 182 21.92 6.89 -26.47
CA ASN A 182 23.38 7.02 -26.43
C ASN A 182 23.86 8.37 -25.86
N PHE A 183 22.95 9.33 -25.69
CA PHE A 183 23.29 10.72 -25.34
C PHE A 183 22.58 11.24 -24.08
N GLY A 184 21.54 10.54 -23.61
CA GLY A 184 20.69 10.91 -22.49
C GLY A 184 19.21 10.82 -22.87
N GLU A 185 18.34 10.53 -21.91
CA GLU A 185 16.91 10.41 -22.17
C GLU A 185 16.18 11.74 -21.97
N TRP A 186 15.23 12.05 -22.86
CA TRP A 186 14.39 13.24 -22.78
C TRP A 186 13.23 13.13 -21.79
N GLU A 187 12.89 11.92 -21.35
CA GLU A 187 11.78 11.61 -20.44
C GLU A 187 10.44 12.19 -20.93
N ILE A 188 10.15 11.98 -22.23
CA ILE A 188 8.95 12.54 -22.86
C ILE A 188 7.69 11.90 -22.28
N ASP A 189 7.67 10.58 -22.19
CA ASP A 189 6.54 9.80 -21.68
C ASP A 189 6.28 10.03 -20.19
N GLU A 190 7.32 10.17 -19.36
CA GLU A 190 7.16 10.54 -17.94
C GLU A 190 6.60 11.95 -17.82
N THR A 191 7.11 12.90 -18.60
CA THR A 191 6.60 14.28 -18.61
C THR A 191 5.14 14.32 -19.02
N LEU A 192 4.74 13.56 -20.06
CA LEU A 192 3.37 13.52 -20.55
C LEU A 192 2.44 12.74 -19.61
N ASN A 193 2.88 11.64 -19.02
CA ASN A 193 2.12 10.91 -17.99
C ASN A 193 1.88 11.78 -16.75
N LYS A 194 2.87 12.58 -16.35
CA LYS A 194 2.72 13.58 -15.28
C LYS A 194 1.73 14.68 -15.66
N LEU A 195 1.81 15.20 -16.89
CA LEU A 195 0.85 16.20 -17.39
C LEU A 195 -0.57 15.64 -17.55
N PHE A 196 -0.72 14.35 -17.87
CA PHE A 196 -2.01 13.67 -17.85
C PHE A 196 -2.59 13.66 -16.43
N LYS A 197 -1.79 13.31 -15.40
CA LYS A 197 -2.23 13.36 -14.01
C LYS A 197 -2.60 14.79 -13.56
N GLU A 198 -1.72 15.75 -13.78
CA GLU A 198 -1.88 17.13 -13.29
C GLU A 198 -2.93 17.96 -14.06
N LYS A 199 -3.09 17.69 -15.36
CA LYS A 199 -3.82 18.58 -16.30
C LYS A 199 -4.72 17.83 -17.29
N GLN A 200 -4.81 16.50 -17.21
CA GLN A 200 -5.48 15.66 -18.22
C GLN A 200 -5.07 16.05 -19.64
N MET A 201 -3.75 16.25 -19.83
CA MET A 201 -3.21 16.53 -21.15
C MET A 201 -3.15 15.24 -21.97
N GLU A 202 -3.86 15.20 -23.09
CA GLU A 202 -3.98 14.00 -23.93
C GLU A 202 -3.39 14.27 -25.32
N LEU A 203 -2.29 13.58 -25.67
CA LEU A 203 -1.68 13.67 -27.01
C LEU A 203 -0.90 12.39 -27.35
N ILE A 204 -0.67 12.18 -28.64
CA ILE A 204 0.17 11.10 -29.18
C ILE A 204 1.53 11.69 -29.54
N VAL A 205 2.61 10.97 -29.21
CA VAL A 205 3.96 11.29 -29.73
C VAL A 205 4.44 10.16 -30.61
N VAL A 206 4.91 10.50 -31.81
CA VAL A 206 5.55 9.57 -32.74
C VAL A 206 7.04 9.89 -32.76
N GLY A 207 7.85 9.00 -32.18
CA GLY A 207 9.30 9.13 -32.14
C GLY A 207 9.93 8.47 -33.36
N ILE A 208 10.71 9.22 -34.13
CA ILE A 208 11.38 8.72 -35.33
C ILE A 208 12.86 8.66 -35.04
N ASP A 209 13.43 7.45 -34.95
CA ASP A 209 14.88 7.30 -34.78
C ASP A 209 15.61 8.08 -35.88
N ASN A 210 16.85 8.51 -35.62
CA ASN A 210 17.69 9.08 -36.67
C ASN A 210 18.39 7.99 -37.50
N GLY A 211 19.04 8.40 -38.59
CA GLY A 211 19.68 7.49 -39.56
C GLY A 211 21.06 7.03 -39.19
N GLY A 212 21.50 7.16 -37.93
CA GLY A 212 22.87 6.87 -37.53
C GLY A 212 23.86 7.76 -38.28
N ASP A 213 24.72 7.15 -39.10
CA ASP A 213 25.66 7.84 -39.98
C ASP A 213 24.95 8.75 -41.01
N LYS A 214 23.69 8.45 -41.36
CA LYS A 214 22.85 9.25 -42.26
C LYS A 214 22.09 10.39 -41.60
N ARG A 215 22.22 10.58 -40.28
CA ARG A 215 21.48 11.62 -39.55
C ARG A 215 21.68 13.03 -40.11
N LEU A 216 22.93 13.41 -40.44
CA LEU A 216 23.23 14.74 -40.95
C LEU A 216 22.69 14.95 -42.37
N ASP A 217 22.73 13.90 -43.19
CA ASP A 217 22.16 13.89 -44.54
C ASP A 217 20.64 14.13 -44.49
N GLU A 218 19.94 13.39 -43.61
CA GLU A 218 18.48 13.42 -43.47
C GLU A 218 17.94 14.69 -42.79
N TYR A 219 18.70 15.36 -41.93
CA TYR A 219 18.22 16.52 -41.17
C TYR A 219 18.62 17.86 -41.79
N SER A 220 19.23 17.87 -42.98
CA SER A 220 19.51 19.09 -43.74
C SER A 220 19.00 18.98 -45.18
N PRO A 221 18.12 19.89 -45.64
CA PRO A 221 17.76 19.99 -47.06
C PRO A 221 18.92 20.45 -47.96
N TRP A 222 19.98 21.00 -47.37
CA TRP A 222 21.14 21.54 -48.08
C TRP A 222 22.39 20.73 -47.78
N GLU A 223 23.24 20.56 -48.79
CA GLU A 223 24.59 19.98 -48.63
C GLU A 223 25.52 21.00 -47.97
N HIS A 224 26.19 20.60 -46.90
CA HIS A 224 27.26 21.35 -46.27
C HIS A 224 28.62 20.80 -46.73
N GLU A 225 29.50 21.68 -47.22
CA GLU A 225 30.79 21.32 -47.85
C GLU A 225 31.65 20.33 -47.04
N LYS A 226 31.59 20.41 -45.71
CA LYS A 226 32.37 19.55 -44.80
C LYS A 226 31.61 18.31 -44.28
N TYR A 227 30.29 18.37 -44.16
CA TYR A 227 29.54 17.46 -43.29
C TYR A 227 28.45 16.65 -44.02
N GLY A 228 28.31 16.79 -45.34
CA GLY A 228 27.22 16.16 -46.09
C GLY A 228 25.91 16.93 -45.91
N GLY A 229 24.77 16.27 -46.05
CA GLY A 229 23.46 16.93 -46.15
C GLY A 229 22.74 16.63 -47.46
N GLY A 230 21.60 17.28 -47.67
CA GLY A 230 20.89 17.30 -48.96
C GLY A 230 19.70 16.35 -49.05
N GLU A 231 19.47 15.47 -48.07
CA GLU A 231 18.35 14.51 -48.09
C GLU A 231 17.14 14.96 -47.27
N GLY A 232 17.19 16.15 -46.65
CA GLY A 232 16.13 16.64 -45.77
C GLY A 232 14.75 16.83 -46.42
N ASP A 233 14.69 17.14 -47.73
CA ASP A 233 13.40 17.19 -48.45
C ASP A 233 12.77 15.78 -48.54
N ALA A 234 13.54 14.76 -48.92
CA ALA A 234 13.07 13.38 -49.01
C ALA A 234 12.71 12.80 -47.64
N TYR A 235 13.49 13.12 -46.59
CA TYR A 235 13.14 12.75 -45.22
C TYR A 235 11.78 13.35 -44.78
N LEU A 236 11.52 14.62 -45.07
CA LEU A 236 10.24 15.23 -44.73
C LEU A 236 9.08 14.73 -45.61
N GLU A 237 9.33 14.40 -46.87
CA GLU A 237 8.34 13.73 -47.72
C GLU A 237 7.92 12.39 -47.11
N PHE A 238 8.87 11.60 -46.57
CA PHE A 238 8.55 10.42 -45.78
C PHE A 238 7.62 10.74 -44.60
N VAL A 239 7.97 11.74 -43.77
CA VAL A 239 7.16 12.09 -42.59
C VAL A 239 5.74 12.50 -43.01
N VAL A 240 5.62 13.30 -44.07
CA VAL A 240 4.35 13.91 -44.50
C VAL A 240 3.48 12.98 -45.33
N ASN A 241 4.06 12.23 -46.27
CA ASN A 241 3.34 11.45 -47.27
C ASN A 241 3.24 9.96 -46.93
N THR A 242 4.11 9.46 -46.06
CA THR A 242 4.18 8.04 -45.70
C THR A 242 3.83 7.81 -44.24
N LEU A 243 4.58 8.40 -43.31
CA LEU A 243 4.38 8.13 -41.87
C LEU A 243 3.11 8.76 -41.33
N LYS A 244 2.85 10.05 -41.57
CA LYS A 244 1.64 10.71 -41.05
C LYS A 244 0.33 10.03 -41.52
N PRO A 245 0.15 9.72 -42.82
CA PRO A 245 -1.03 8.98 -43.28
C PRO A 245 -1.17 7.60 -42.65
N TYR A 246 -0.06 6.89 -42.41
CA TYR A 246 -0.08 5.64 -41.65
C TYR A 246 -0.61 5.86 -40.23
N ILE A 247 -0.11 6.86 -39.51
CA ILE A 247 -0.55 7.17 -38.15
C ILE A 247 -2.02 7.57 -38.12
N ASP A 248 -2.47 8.45 -39.02
CA ASP A 248 -3.87 8.89 -39.11
C ASP A 248 -4.85 7.76 -39.46
N THR A 249 -4.38 6.71 -40.15
CA THR A 249 -5.21 5.56 -40.53
C THR A 249 -5.31 4.52 -39.41
N ASN A 250 -4.24 4.35 -38.61
CA ASN A 250 -4.13 3.28 -37.62
C ASN A 250 -4.40 3.74 -36.18
N TYR A 251 -4.44 5.05 -35.93
CA TYR A 251 -4.65 5.64 -34.61
C TYR A 251 -5.72 6.74 -34.63
N ASN A 252 -6.33 7.03 -33.48
CA ASN A 252 -7.35 8.06 -33.32
C ASN A 252 -6.70 9.45 -33.29
N THR A 253 -6.50 10.07 -34.45
CA THR A 253 -5.81 11.36 -34.57
C THR A 253 -6.74 12.52 -34.92
N LEU A 254 -6.38 13.71 -34.48
CA LEU A 254 -6.86 14.98 -35.04
C LEU A 254 -5.90 15.37 -36.16
N ALA A 255 -6.20 14.93 -37.38
CA ALA A 255 -5.27 14.97 -38.51
C ALA A 255 -4.99 16.36 -39.09
N ASP A 256 -5.73 17.40 -38.67
CA ASP A 256 -5.56 18.75 -39.19
C ASP A 256 -4.32 19.44 -38.60
N LYS A 257 -3.84 20.48 -39.30
CA LYS A 257 -2.58 21.13 -38.96
C LYS A 257 -2.55 21.75 -37.57
N SER A 258 -3.69 22.20 -37.03
CA SER A 258 -3.72 22.85 -35.72
C SER A 258 -3.44 21.86 -34.59
N ASN A 259 -3.58 20.56 -34.87
CA ASN A 259 -3.35 19.45 -33.95
C ASN A 259 -2.12 18.61 -34.31
N THR A 260 -1.38 18.98 -35.34
CA THR A 260 -0.16 18.27 -35.78
C THR A 260 1.08 19.10 -35.48
N GLY A 261 1.97 18.52 -34.66
CA GLY A 261 3.24 19.11 -34.27
C GLY A 261 4.45 18.41 -34.86
N ILE A 262 5.53 19.16 -35.04
CA ILE A 262 6.87 18.60 -35.31
C ILE A 262 7.90 19.18 -34.34
N PHE A 263 8.79 18.35 -33.84
CA PHE A 263 9.70 18.71 -32.75
C PHE A 263 11.08 18.09 -32.95
N GLY A 264 12.13 18.86 -32.68
CA GLY A 264 13.48 18.32 -32.63
C GLY A 264 14.48 19.27 -32.00
N SER A 265 15.65 18.73 -31.69
CA SER A 265 16.78 19.49 -31.19
C SER A 265 17.98 19.47 -32.14
N SER A 266 18.85 20.48 -32.07
CA SER A 266 20.06 20.53 -32.88
C SER A 266 19.73 20.48 -34.37
N MET A 267 20.25 19.49 -35.10
CA MET A 267 19.85 19.19 -36.49
C MET A 267 18.35 18.88 -36.62
N GLY A 268 17.76 18.17 -35.65
CA GLY A 268 16.31 17.97 -35.54
C GLY A 268 15.53 19.29 -35.41
N GLY A 269 16.12 20.29 -34.76
CA GLY A 269 15.55 21.64 -34.65
C GLY A 269 15.62 22.41 -35.98
N LEU A 270 16.73 22.27 -36.72
CA LEU A 270 16.88 22.81 -38.08
C LEU A 270 15.80 22.25 -39.01
N ILE A 271 15.66 20.91 -39.09
CA ILE A 271 14.68 20.28 -39.98
C ILE A 271 13.23 20.55 -39.54
N SER A 272 12.95 20.66 -38.23
CA SER A 272 11.62 21.06 -37.73
C SER A 272 11.24 22.47 -38.15
N HIS A 273 12.18 23.42 -38.07
CA HIS A 273 11.97 24.80 -38.55
C HIS A 273 11.73 24.83 -40.07
N TYR A 274 12.52 24.07 -40.83
CA TYR A 274 12.34 23.95 -42.27
C TYR A 274 10.97 23.33 -42.62
N ALA A 275 10.57 22.24 -41.96
CA ALA A 275 9.30 21.57 -42.14
C ALA A 275 8.11 22.51 -41.94
N ALA A 276 8.18 23.38 -40.93
CA ALA A 276 7.12 24.34 -40.64
C ALA A 276 6.83 25.32 -41.77
N LEU A 277 7.85 25.68 -42.55
CA LEU A 277 7.74 26.64 -43.65
C LEU A 277 7.56 25.95 -45.02
N LYS A 278 8.07 24.72 -45.16
CA LYS A 278 7.89 23.88 -46.36
C LYS A 278 6.50 23.25 -46.42
N TYR A 279 5.99 22.77 -45.28
CA TYR A 279 4.70 22.10 -45.12
C TYR A 279 3.77 22.82 -44.10
N PRO A 280 3.49 24.13 -44.27
CA PRO A 280 2.66 24.91 -43.35
C PRO A 280 1.18 24.50 -43.31
N GLN A 281 0.76 23.65 -44.25
CA GLN A 281 -0.55 22.99 -44.29
C GLN A 281 -0.60 21.71 -43.46
N VAL A 282 0.54 21.17 -43.04
CA VAL A 282 0.64 19.93 -42.25
C VAL A 282 1.01 20.25 -40.81
N PHE A 283 2.03 21.07 -40.57
CA PHE A 283 2.53 21.35 -39.23
C PHE A 283 2.08 22.73 -38.74
N GLY A 284 1.18 22.76 -37.76
CA GLY A 284 0.73 23.98 -37.10
C GLY A 284 1.44 24.26 -35.77
N LYS A 285 2.18 23.30 -35.21
CA LYS A 285 2.88 23.45 -33.94
C LYS A 285 4.33 22.97 -34.10
N VAL A 286 5.31 23.74 -33.63
CA VAL A 286 6.72 23.46 -33.94
C VAL A 286 7.59 23.72 -32.71
N GLY A 287 8.36 22.71 -32.30
CA GLY A 287 9.39 22.84 -31.29
C GLY A 287 10.78 22.86 -31.92
N VAL A 288 11.50 23.97 -31.73
CA VAL A 288 12.82 24.21 -32.32
C VAL A 288 13.84 24.39 -31.20
N TYR A 289 14.48 23.30 -30.80
CA TYR A 289 15.41 23.30 -29.67
C TYR A 289 16.86 23.35 -30.15
N SER A 290 17.66 24.23 -29.54
CA SER A 290 19.09 24.38 -29.80
C SER A 290 19.47 24.29 -31.29
N PRO A 291 18.77 24.99 -32.20
CA PRO A 291 18.79 24.65 -33.63
C PRO A 291 20.16 24.86 -34.28
N ALA A 292 20.58 23.90 -35.09
CA ALA A 292 21.84 23.95 -35.82
C ALA A 292 21.77 24.82 -37.10
N PHE A 293 21.24 26.05 -37.01
CA PHE A 293 21.14 26.96 -38.16
C PHE A 293 22.49 27.33 -38.78
N TRP A 294 23.57 27.24 -38.00
CA TRP A 294 24.94 27.41 -38.49
C TRP A 294 25.37 26.33 -39.50
N PHE A 295 24.72 25.16 -39.49
CA PHE A 295 25.01 24.05 -40.41
C PHE A 295 24.52 24.33 -41.83
N ALA A 296 23.41 25.04 -41.98
CA ALA A 296 22.85 25.38 -43.29
C ALA A 296 22.40 26.84 -43.30
N PRO A 297 23.33 27.81 -43.51
CA PRO A 297 23.00 29.24 -43.55
C PRO A 297 21.90 29.60 -44.55
N GLU A 298 21.69 28.79 -45.59
CA GLU A 298 20.62 28.88 -46.59
C GLU A 298 19.22 28.91 -45.96
N VAL A 299 19.07 28.37 -44.74
CA VAL A 299 17.81 28.39 -43.99
C VAL A 299 17.29 29.80 -43.71
N PHE A 300 18.19 30.80 -43.59
CA PHE A 300 17.78 32.19 -43.40
C PHE A 300 17.12 32.78 -44.65
N ASP A 301 17.66 32.48 -45.83
CA ASP A 301 17.09 32.95 -47.11
C ASP A 301 15.79 32.23 -47.43
N PHE A 302 15.74 30.92 -47.17
CA PHE A 302 14.50 30.14 -47.24
C PHE A 302 13.43 30.72 -46.32
N THR A 303 13.80 31.08 -45.09
CA THR A 303 12.87 31.67 -44.13
C THR A 303 12.35 33.02 -44.61
N GLN A 304 13.22 33.90 -45.12
CA GLN A 304 12.79 35.18 -45.70
C GLN A 304 11.76 34.98 -46.83
N ALA A 305 11.97 33.98 -47.69
CA ALA A 305 11.07 33.67 -48.79
C ALA A 305 9.74 33.05 -48.36
N LYS A 306 9.69 32.34 -47.22
CA LYS A 306 8.56 31.48 -46.82
C LYS A 306 7.87 31.87 -45.50
N ALA A 307 8.36 32.87 -44.76
CA ALA A 307 7.87 33.23 -43.42
C ALA A 307 6.39 33.69 -43.34
N LYS A 308 5.73 33.98 -44.48
CA LYS A 308 4.30 34.36 -44.53
C LYS A 308 3.37 33.16 -44.31
N VAL A 309 3.48 32.53 -43.15
CA VAL A 309 2.65 31.41 -42.71
C VAL A 309 1.65 31.88 -41.66
N THR A 310 0.42 31.36 -41.70
CA THR A 310 -0.63 31.66 -40.72
C THR A 310 -1.14 30.39 -40.05
N GLY A 311 -1.52 30.50 -38.77
CA GLY A 311 -2.01 29.37 -37.98
C GLY A 311 -0.92 28.39 -37.54
N THR A 312 0.36 28.77 -37.63
CA THR A 312 1.50 27.98 -37.12
C THR A 312 2.10 28.67 -35.90
N ARG A 313 2.43 27.91 -34.86
CA ARG A 313 3.10 28.35 -33.63
C ARG A 313 4.48 27.71 -33.52
N MET A 314 5.48 28.50 -33.16
CA MET A 314 6.88 28.05 -33.02
C MET A 314 7.43 28.38 -31.64
N TYR A 315 7.95 27.37 -30.96
CA TYR A 315 8.64 27.49 -29.68
C TYR A 315 10.14 27.29 -29.92
N PHE A 316 10.93 28.33 -29.66
CA PHE A 316 12.39 28.28 -29.76
C PHE A 316 13.02 28.16 -28.37
N LEU A 317 13.98 27.25 -28.23
CA LEU A 317 14.77 27.09 -27.00
C LEU A 317 16.25 27.05 -27.33
N ALA A 318 17.09 27.71 -26.53
CA ALA A 318 18.53 27.46 -26.56
C ALA A 318 19.15 27.67 -25.17
N GLY A 319 20.29 27.05 -24.93
CA GLY A 319 21.12 27.29 -23.75
C GLY A 319 22.05 28.49 -23.94
N GLY A 320 22.20 29.30 -22.89
CA GLY A 320 23.19 30.38 -22.86
C GLY A 320 24.62 29.84 -22.97
N LYS A 321 24.86 28.62 -22.49
CA LYS A 321 26.15 27.90 -22.54
C LYS A 321 26.21 26.82 -23.62
N GLU A 322 25.60 27.07 -24.76
CA GLU A 322 25.78 26.22 -25.93
C GLU A 322 27.16 26.44 -26.58
N GLY A 323 28.08 25.49 -26.37
CA GLY A 323 29.45 25.58 -26.86
C GLY A 323 30.41 26.36 -25.93
N GLU A 324 31.71 26.32 -26.25
CA GLU A 324 32.86 26.51 -25.35
C GLU A 324 33.01 27.78 -24.53
N LYS A 325 32.51 28.94 -24.98
CA LYS A 325 33.00 30.25 -24.48
C LYS A 325 31.95 31.13 -23.85
N ALA A 326 30.80 30.60 -23.50
CA ALA A 326 29.80 31.37 -22.76
C ALA A 326 30.25 31.56 -21.30
N SER A 327 31.11 32.55 -21.07
CA SER A 327 31.05 33.30 -19.80
C SER A 327 29.65 33.90 -19.69
N TYR A 328 29.19 34.25 -18.48
CA TYR A 328 27.89 34.90 -18.27
C TYR A 328 27.62 36.10 -19.21
N ASN A 329 28.65 36.69 -19.81
CA ASN A 329 28.58 37.84 -20.69
C ASN A 329 28.70 37.56 -22.21
N GLU A 330 28.84 36.30 -22.67
CA GLU A 330 28.93 35.96 -24.11
C GLU A 330 27.78 35.05 -24.56
N ILE A 331 26.93 35.55 -25.47
CA ILE A 331 25.82 34.80 -26.07
C ILE A 331 26.39 33.78 -27.07
N SER A 332 26.07 32.49 -26.95
CA SER A 332 26.50 31.43 -27.88
C SER A 332 26.08 31.67 -29.34
N GLN A 333 26.81 31.09 -30.30
CA GLN A 333 26.45 31.18 -31.74
C GLN A 333 25.05 30.62 -31.99
N THR A 334 24.67 29.51 -31.35
CA THR A 334 23.31 28.95 -31.46
C THR A 334 22.26 29.96 -31.01
N VAL A 335 22.46 30.63 -29.88
CA VAL A 335 21.50 31.65 -29.41
C VAL A 335 21.47 32.85 -30.35
N ARG A 336 22.62 33.29 -30.88
CA ARG A 336 22.67 34.38 -31.88
C ARG A 336 21.88 34.02 -33.14
N ASP A 337 22.10 32.82 -33.68
CA ASP A 337 21.41 32.35 -34.89
C ASP A 337 19.92 32.13 -34.65
N MET A 338 19.55 31.56 -33.51
CA MET A 338 18.16 31.41 -33.10
C MET A 338 17.46 32.77 -32.98
N ASN A 339 18.07 33.74 -32.29
CA ASN A 339 17.50 35.09 -32.15
C ASN A 339 17.39 35.79 -33.51
N LYS A 340 18.43 35.71 -34.34
CA LYS A 340 18.41 36.21 -35.71
C LYS A 340 17.30 35.55 -36.53
N MET A 341 17.06 34.26 -36.36
CA MET A 341 15.99 33.54 -37.05
C MET A 341 14.61 34.00 -36.59
N VAL A 342 14.40 34.16 -35.28
CA VAL A 342 13.17 34.69 -34.70
C VAL A 342 12.89 36.11 -35.22
N GLU A 343 13.91 36.96 -35.30
CA GLU A 343 13.79 38.30 -35.91
C GLU A 343 13.46 38.21 -37.40
N THR A 344 14.12 37.30 -38.14
CA THR A 344 13.89 37.08 -39.56
C THR A 344 12.44 36.66 -39.83
N LEU A 345 11.88 35.75 -39.03
CA LEU A 345 10.47 35.35 -39.09
C LEU A 345 9.54 36.55 -38.87
N LYS A 346 9.76 37.32 -37.79
CA LYS A 346 8.93 38.49 -37.44
C LYS A 346 8.96 39.56 -38.53
N ASN A 347 10.17 39.88 -39.04
CA ASN A 347 10.36 40.91 -40.05
C ASN A 347 9.76 40.54 -41.41
N ASN A 348 9.60 39.23 -41.69
CA ASN A 348 9.04 38.73 -42.95
C ASN A 348 7.57 38.27 -42.82
N GLY A 349 6.86 38.74 -41.80
CA GLY A 349 5.41 38.64 -41.70
C GLY A 349 4.89 37.44 -40.91
N PHE A 350 5.75 36.69 -40.20
CA PHE A 350 5.29 35.66 -39.28
C PHE A 350 4.65 36.31 -38.03
N PRO A 351 3.45 35.90 -37.59
CA PRO A 351 2.76 36.54 -36.48
C PRO A 351 3.55 36.47 -35.16
N SER A 352 3.90 37.62 -34.57
CA SER A 352 4.75 37.65 -33.36
C SER A 352 4.13 36.95 -32.15
N LYS A 353 2.79 36.91 -32.04
CA LYS A 353 2.08 36.18 -30.97
C LYS A 353 2.19 34.65 -31.11
N SER A 354 2.57 34.17 -32.29
CA SER A 354 2.74 32.76 -32.59
C SER A 354 4.21 32.31 -32.50
N ILE A 355 5.10 33.15 -31.98
CA ILE A 355 6.49 32.79 -31.71
C ILE A 355 6.77 33.04 -30.24
N THR A 356 7.33 32.03 -29.57
CA THR A 356 7.99 32.22 -28.27
C THR A 356 9.43 31.73 -28.37
N SER A 357 10.33 32.38 -27.64
CA SER A 357 11.76 32.03 -27.63
C SER A 357 12.31 32.15 -26.22
N LYS A 358 13.00 31.12 -25.74
CA LYS A 358 13.59 31.06 -24.41
C LYS A 358 15.08 30.77 -24.50
N VAL A 359 15.88 31.58 -23.79
CA VAL A 359 17.31 31.30 -23.57
C VAL A 359 17.49 30.96 -22.09
N VAL A 360 17.94 29.74 -21.79
CA VAL A 360 18.23 29.31 -20.42
C VAL A 360 19.69 29.64 -20.12
N PRO A 361 20.02 30.64 -19.28
CA PRO A 361 21.39 31.18 -19.19
C PRO A 361 22.47 30.11 -18.91
N GLU A 362 22.18 29.17 -18.02
CA GLU A 362 23.09 28.08 -17.62
C GLU A 362 22.90 26.80 -18.45
N GLY A 363 21.93 26.80 -19.37
CA GLY A 363 21.61 25.65 -20.22
C GLY A 363 22.75 25.31 -21.17
N LYS A 364 23.01 24.01 -21.34
CA LYS A 364 23.98 23.44 -22.28
C LYS A 364 23.28 22.80 -23.47
N HIS A 365 24.04 22.45 -24.51
CA HIS A 365 23.52 21.72 -25.67
C HIS A 365 23.39 20.23 -25.35
N ASN A 366 22.35 19.84 -24.59
CA ASN A 366 22.13 18.46 -24.15
C ASN A 366 20.65 18.16 -23.85
N GLU A 367 20.37 16.88 -23.65
CA GLU A 367 19.06 16.28 -23.41
C GLU A 367 18.45 16.79 -22.11
N LYS A 368 19.27 17.06 -21.09
CA LYS A 368 18.83 17.67 -19.84
C LYS A 368 18.14 19.02 -20.07
N LEU A 369 18.75 19.93 -20.84
CA LEU A 369 18.14 21.22 -21.16
C LEU A 369 16.79 21.03 -21.85
N TRP A 370 16.73 20.12 -22.82
CA TRP A 370 15.55 19.87 -23.63
C TRP A 370 14.41 19.29 -22.80
N ARG A 371 14.69 18.23 -22.02
CA ARG A 371 13.78 17.61 -21.06
C ARG A 371 13.19 18.61 -20.07
N GLU A 372 14.05 19.36 -19.37
CA GLU A 372 13.63 20.31 -18.33
C GLU A 372 12.71 21.42 -18.87
N ASN A 373 12.72 21.66 -20.17
CA ASN A 373 11.91 22.69 -20.83
C ASN A 373 10.77 22.13 -21.70
N PHE A 374 10.70 20.81 -21.90
CA PHE A 374 9.65 20.18 -22.72
C PHE A 374 8.25 20.46 -22.18
N LYS A 375 8.04 20.36 -20.86
CA LYS A 375 6.76 20.66 -20.18
C LYS A 375 6.22 22.05 -20.54
N GLU A 376 7.08 23.08 -20.48
CA GLU A 376 6.67 24.45 -20.82
C GLU A 376 6.30 24.58 -22.30
N ALA A 377 7.13 24.03 -23.18
CA ALA A 377 6.91 24.13 -24.62
C ALA A 377 5.66 23.38 -25.07
N ILE A 378 5.42 22.17 -24.58
CA ILE A 378 4.27 21.38 -24.99
C ILE A 378 2.95 22.01 -24.50
N LEU A 379 2.91 22.55 -23.28
CA LEU A 379 1.76 23.30 -22.77
C LEU A 379 1.50 24.59 -23.55
N TRP A 380 2.56 25.28 -23.98
CA TRP A 380 2.40 26.46 -24.82
C TRP A 380 1.94 26.09 -26.22
N LEU A 381 2.47 25.02 -26.82
CA LEU A 381 2.12 24.59 -28.17
C LEU A 381 0.73 24.00 -28.23
N PHE A 382 0.34 23.16 -27.28
CA PHE A 382 -0.94 22.44 -27.26
C PHE A 382 -1.78 22.77 -26.01
N PRO A 383 -2.11 24.06 -25.73
CA PRO A 383 -2.98 24.39 -24.60
C PRO A 383 -4.38 23.81 -24.79
N GLU A 384 -4.77 23.49 -26.03
CA GLU A 384 -6.06 22.88 -26.36
C GLU A 384 -6.12 21.38 -26.00
N ALA A 385 -4.97 20.73 -25.78
CA ALA A 385 -4.89 19.32 -25.38
C ALA A 385 -5.11 19.11 -23.86
N VAL A 386 -5.17 20.20 -23.08
CA VAL A 386 -5.42 20.18 -21.63
C VAL A 386 -6.92 20.23 -21.37
N THR A 387 -7.45 19.25 -20.64
CA THR A 387 -8.85 19.24 -20.19
C THR A 387 -8.92 19.49 -18.69
N GLU A 388 -9.23 20.73 -18.29
CA GLU A 388 -9.44 21.03 -16.87
C GLU A 388 -10.85 20.63 -16.41
N ARG A 389 -10.95 20.00 -15.23
CA ARG A 389 -12.22 19.85 -14.50
C ARG A 389 -12.70 21.23 -14.07
N LYS A 390 -13.93 21.56 -14.47
CA LYS A 390 -14.56 22.86 -14.24
C LYS A 390 -15.86 22.67 -13.49
N PHE A 391 -16.00 23.42 -12.41
CA PHE A 391 -17.26 23.60 -11.70
C PHE A 391 -18.35 24.14 -12.64
N VAL A 392 -19.52 23.52 -12.64
CA VAL A 392 -20.71 23.96 -13.38
C VAL A 392 -21.75 24.52 -12.42
N SER A 393 -22.19 23.72 -11.45
CA SER A 393 -23.24 24.09 -10.50
C SER A 393 -23.11 23.34 -9.17
N ALA A 394 -23.77 23.82 -8.12
CA ALA A 394 -23.91 23.12 -6.85
C ALA A 394 -25.29 23.36 -6.24
N GLU A 395 -25.91 22.30 -5.74
CA GLU A 395 -27.23 22.34 -5.13
C GLU A 395 -27.29 21.41 -3.92
N PHE A 396 -27.84 21.91 -2.80
CA PHE A 396 -28.12 21.10 -1.63
C PHE A 396 -29.50 20.47 -1.78
N GLN A 397 -29.53 19.17 -2.10
CA GLN A 397 -30.73 18.43 -2.43
C GLN A 397 -31.47 18.03 -1.16
N ASP A 398 -32.70 18.52 -1.02
CA ASP A 398 -33.69 18.12 0.01
C ASP A 398 -33.17 18.13 1.47
N GLY A 399 -32.09 18.87 1.76
CA GLY A 399 -31.46 18.86 3.07
C GLY A 399 -30.63 17.61 3.39
N GLU A 400 -30.43 16.70 2.42
CA GLU A 400 -29.76 15.41 2.62
C GLU A 400 -28.32 15.38 2.11
N PHE A 401 -28.08 15.81 0.87
CA PHE A 401 -26.76 15.71 0.23
C PHE A 401 -26.45 16.89 -0.68
N LEU A 402 -25.18 17.23 -0.78
CA LEU A 402 -24.68 18.21 -1.74
C LEU A 402 -24.41 17.52 -3.08
N LYS A 403 -25.06 18.02 -4.14
CA LYS A 403 -24.73 17.69 -5.52
C LYS A 403 -23.83 18.78 -6.09
N ILE A 404 -22.70 18.42 -6.70
CA ILE A 404 -21.81 19.34 -7.40
C ILE A 404 -21.60 18.85 -8.83
N GLU A 405 -22.07 19.62 -9.81
CA GLU A 405 -21.94 19.28 -11.23
C GLU A 405 -20.62 19.81 -11.79
N MET A 406 -19.90 18.94 -12.50
CA MET A 406 -18.67 19.23 -13.23
C MET A 406 -18.91 19.08 -14.73
N ASN A 407 -17.96 19.54 -15.54
CA ASN A 407 -17.97 19.26 -16.98
C ASN A 407 -17.71 17.78 -17.32
N ASP A 408 -17.12 16.99 -16.40
CA ASP A 408 -16.72 15.59 -16.61
C ASP A 408 -17.49 14.58 -15.74
N GLY A 409 -18.42 15.03 -14.90
CA GLY A 409 -19.25 14.18 -14.05
C GLY A 409 -19.96 14.95 -12.95
N GLU A 410 -20.41 14.26 -11.92
CA GLU A 410 -21.05 14.86 -10.75
C GLU A 410 -20.48 14.28 -9.44
N TYR A 411 -20.32 15.13 -8.44
CA TYR A 411 -20.07 14.71 -7.07
C TYR A 411 -21.38 14.67 -6.28
N LYS A 412 -21.52 13.63 -5.47
CA LYS A 412 -22.53 13.51 -4.41
C LYS A 412 -21.80 13.45 -3.07
N ILE A 413 -22.09 14.37 -2.16
CA ILE A 413 -21.44 14.46 -0.84
C ILE A 413 -22.50 14.45 0.26
N GLU A 414 -22.40 13.54 1.21
CA GLU A 414 -23.40 13.37 2.27
C GLU A 414 -22.78 12.97 3.62
N PHE A 415 -23.37 13.43 4.71
CA PHE A 415 -22.92 13.10 6.06
C PHE A 415 -23.76 11.95 6.64
N TYR A 416 -23.10 10.96 7.22
CA TYR A 416 -23.76 9.93 8.02
C TYR A 416 -23.91 10.38 9.48
N THR A 417 -22.86 10.97 10.03
CA THR A 417 -22.78 11.62 11.35
C THR A 417 -21.96 12.89 11.22
N PRO A 418 -21.91 13.77 12.25
CA PRO A 418 -21.02 14.95 12.25
C PRO A 418 -19.52 14.65 12.06
N GLU A 419 -19.08 13.39 12.13
CA GLU A 419 -17.68 12.94 12.00
C GLU A 419 -17.44 12.01 10.80
N ILE A 420 -18.47 11.76 9.98
CA ILE A 420 -18.39 10.82 8.86
C ILE A 420 -19.06 11.41 7.63
N VAL A 421 -18.25 11.66 6.60
CA VAL A 421 -18.73 12.14 5.29
C VAL A 421 -18.41 11.12 4.21
N GLU A 422 -19.36 10.88 3.32
CA GLU A 422 -19.22 10.09 2.11
C GLU A 422 -19.21 11.01 0.90
N THR A 423 -18.27 10.74 -0.01
CA THR A 423 -18.15 11.42 -1.28
C THR A 423 -18.11 10.39 -2.40
N THR A 424 -19.03 10.53 -3.36
CA THR A 424 -19.07 9.73 -4.59
C THR A 424 -18.88 10.62 -5.79
N PHE A 425 -18.01 10.22 -6.72
CA PHE A 425 -17.95 10.81 -8.06
C PHE A 425 -18.65 9.89 -9.07
N VAL A 426 -19.49 10.44 -9.94
CA VAL A 426 -20.16 9.72 -11.03
C VAL A 426 -19.71 10.35 -12.34
N PRO A 427 -18.86 9.66 -13.14
CA PRO A 427 -18.41 10.16 -14.43
C PRO A 427 -19.57 10.34 -15.41
N ASN A 428 -19.45 11.28 -16.35
CA ASN A 428 -20.45 11.46 -17.41
C ASN A 428 -20.74 10.16 -18.18
N GLY A 429 -22.01 9.82 -18.32
CA GLY A 429 -22.46 8.60 -19.01
C GLY A 429 -22.47 7.35 -18.15
N GLU A 430 -21.99 7.42 -16.90
CA GLU A 430 -22.15 6.35 -15.91
C GLU A 430 -23.36 6.62 -15.00
N GLN A 431 -23.86 5.57 -14.34
CA GLN A 431 -24.93 5.66 -13.35
C GLN A 431 -24.39 5.46 -11.95
N LEU A 432 -24.95 6.18 -10.99
CA LEU A 432 -24.68 5.95 -9.58
C LEU A 432 -25.00 4.50 -9.21
N LYS A 433 -24.01 3.78 -8.67
CA LYS A 433 -24.19 2.46 -8.06
C LYS A 433 -24.45 2.66 -6.57
N PRO A 434 -25.68 2.57 -6.04
CA PRO A 434 -25.99 3.06 -4.69
C PRO A 434 -25.64 2.09 -3.56
N ASN A 435 -25.52 0.79 -3.85
CA ASN A 435 -25.39 -0.24 -2.80
C ASN A 435 -23.93 -0.39 -2.34
N SER A 436 -23.69 -0.18 -1.06
CA SER A 436 -22.42 -0.50 -0.39
C SER A 436 -22.37 -1.97 0.03
N HIS A 437 -21.18 -2.56 0.01
CA HIS A 437 -20.92 -3.87 0.64
C HIS A 437 -20.49 -3.72 2.11
N ALA A 438 -19.98 -2.56 2.50
CA ALA A 438 -19.37 -2.34 3.80
C ALA A 438 -20.24 -1.48 4.74
N VAL A 439 -20.86 -0.43 4.23
CA VAL A 439 -21.60 0.58 5.00
C VAL A 439 -23.00 0.09 5.33
N VAL A 440 -23.34 0.09 6.63
CA VAL A 440 -24.64 -0.33 7.16
C VAL A 440 -25.32 0.73 8.04
N LEU A 441 -24.59 1.81 8.37
CA LEU A 441 -25.11 2.89 9.18
C LEU A 441 -26.21 3.64 8.44
N SER A 442 -27.34 3.86 9.12
CA SER A 442 -28.37 4.77 8.62
C SER A 442 -27.96 6.21 8.87
N LYS A 443 -28.30 7.10 7.93
CA LYS A 443 -27.99 8.53 8.04
C LYS A 443 -28.74 9.14 9.23
N ALA A 444 -28.02 9.86 10.07
CA ALA A 444 -28.57 10.52 11.24
C ALA A 444 -28.01 11.93 11.48
N ALA A 445 -27.18 12.46 10.58
CA ALA A 445 -26.63 13.79 10.70
C ALA A 445 -27.74 14.86 10.59
N SER A 446 -27.78 15.76 11.57
CA SER A 446 -28.62 16.97 11.57
C SER A 446 -27.75 18.21 11.40
N ASP A 447 -28.40 19.37 11.19
CA ASP A 447 -27.75 20.68 11.22
C ASP A 447 -26.65 20.89 10.17
N ILE A 448 -26.72 20.16 9.06
CA ILE A 448 -25.84 20.34 7.92
C ILE A 448 -26.14 21.68 7.24
N GLN A 449 -25.11 22.51 7.13
CA GLN A 449 -25.18 23.82 6.50
C GLN A 449 -24.51 23.78 5.14
N PHE A 450 -25.13 24.42 4.16
CA PHE A 450 -24.52 24.71 2.87
C PHE A 450 -24.38 26.22 2.68
N LYS A 451 -23.15 26.68 2.43
CA LYS A 451 -22.81 28.07 2.13
C LYS A 451 -21.97 28.10 0.87
N GLN A 452 -22.19 29.09 0.01
CA GLN A 452 -21.33 29.31 -1.15
C GLN A 452 -21.13 30.79 -1.43
N ASN A 453 -19.99 31.11 -2.06
CA ASN A 453 -19.69 32.39 -2.67
C ASN A 453 -19.09 32.17 -4.08
N ASP A 454 -18.52 33.21 -4.68
CA ASP A 454 -17.98 33.14 -6.04
C ASP A 454 -16.81 32.17 -6.21
N SER A 455 -16.06 31.85 -5.15
CA SER A 455 -14.84 31.03 -5.22
C SER A 455 -14.90 29.73 -4.42
N LEU A 456 -15.78 29.62 -3.43
CA LEU A 456 -15.79 28.55 -2.44
C LEU A 456 -17.21 28.03 -2.14
N LEU A 457 -17.32 26.70 -2.04
CA LEU A 457 -18.43 25.99 -1.43
C LEU A 457 -18.02 25.49 -0.04
N THR A 458 -18.92 25.54 0.94
CA THR A 458 -18.73 24.97 2.27
C THR A 458 -19.97 24.20 2.66
N PHE A 459 -19.78 22.93 3.01
CA PHE A 459 -20.85 21.98 3.30
C PHE A 459 -20.51 21.13 4.52
N GLY A 460 -21.37 21.08 5.52
CA GLY A 460 -21.15 20.25 6.70
C GLY A 460 -21.65 20.89 7.99
N THR A 461 -21.13 20.41 9.12
CA THR A 461 -21.43 20.92 10.46
C THR A 461 -20.48 22.05 10.84
N ASP A 462 -20.61 22.58 12.06
CA ASP A 462 -19.64 23.55 12.60
C ASP A 462 -18.26 22.91 12.82
N ASP A 463 -18.22 21.63 13.20
CA ASP A 463 -16.99 20.90 13.52
C ASP A 463 -16.39 20.19 12.31
N PHE A 464 -17.18 19.67 11.36
CA PHE A 464 -16.66 18.96 10.18
C PHE A 464 -17.23 19.54 8.88
N GLN A 465 -16.34 20.09 8.04
CA GLN A 465 -16.70 20.81 6.83
C GLN A 465 -15.98 20.24 5.60
N VAL A 466 -16.73 20.06 4.53
CA VAL A 466 -16.22 19.89 3.17
C VAL A 466 -16.16 21.26 2.50
N LYS A 467 -14.97 21.65 2.06
CA LYS A 467 -14.70 22.92 1.39
C LYS A 467 -14.27 22.64 -0.05
N ALA A 468 -15.03 23.14 -1.03
CA ALA A 468 -14.70 22.96 -2.44
C ALA A 468 -14.42 24.30 -3.12
N HIS A 469 -13.17 24.51 -3.55
CA HIS A 469 -12.80 25.65 -4.40
C HIS A 469 -13.37 25.44 -5.80
N LYS A 470 -13.90 26.50 -6.42
CA LYS A 470 -14.52 26.42 -7.75
C LYS A 470 -13.51 26.45 -8.90
N GLN A 471 -12.39 27.16 -8.74
CA GLN A 471 -11.33 27.27 -9.76
C GLN A 471 -9.94 27.58 -9.16
N PRO A 472 -8.91 26.74 -9.39
CA PRO A 472 -9.05 25.36 -9.86
C PRO A 472 -9.95 24.56 -8.91
N PHE A 473 -10.68 23.57 -9.44
CA PHE A 473 -11.57 22.78 -8.62
C PHE A 473 -10.78 21.91 -7.65
N LYS A 474 -11.06 22.01 -6.35
CA LYS A 474 -10.39 21.21 -5.30
C LYS A 474 -11.32 21.01 -4.11
N ILE A 475 -11.45 19.77 -3.64
CA ILE A 475 -12.22 19.41 -2.43
C ILE A 475 -11.25 19.18 -1.27
N ALA A 476 -11.52 19.79 -0.12
CA ALA A 476 -10.77 19.63 1.12
C ALA A 476 -11.72 19.34 2.30
N TYR A 477 -11.24 18.55 3.25
CA TYR A 477 -11.96 18.10 4.43
C TYR A 477 -11.34 18.74 5.67
N TRP A 478 -12.16 19.42 6.47
CA TRP A 478 -11.72 20.25 7.59
C TRP A 478 -12.43 19.84 8.87
N TYR A 479 -11.69 19.39 9.88
CA TYR A 479 -12.24 19.01 11.18
C TYR A 479 -11.69 19.92 12.27
N LYS A 480 -12.59 20.53 13.06
CA LYS A 480 -12.29 21.47 14.15
C LYS A 480 -11.36 22.62 13.74
N GLY A 481 -11.53 23.11 12.52
CA GLY A 481 -10.77 24.24 11.98
C GLY A 481 -9.43 23.86 11.33
N GLU A 482 -9.05 22.58 11.30
CA GLU A 482 -7.82 22.09 10.67
C GLU A 482 -8.15 21.24 9.43
N GLU A 483 -7.37 21.39 8.35
CA GLU A 483 -7.48 20.51 7.18
C GLU A 483 -6.96 19.12 7.56
N VAL A 484 -7.80 18.08 7.42
CA VAL A 484 -7.39 16.70 7.66
C VAL A 484 -6.85 16.04 6.41
N THR A 485 -7.49 16.27 5.25
CA THR A 485 -7.02 15.79 3.94
C THR A 485 -7.73 16.56 2.82
N SER A 486 -7.22 16.47 1.59
CA SER A 486 -7.86 17.03 0.40
C SER A 486 -7.62 16.17 -0.83
N GLU A 487 -8.54 16.19 -1.79
CA GLU A 487 -8.29 15.57 -3.09
C GLU A 487 -7.09 16.24 -3.77
N GLN A 488 -6.25 15.44 -4.42
CA GLN A 488 -5.13 15.91 -5.23
C GLN A 488 -5.56 16.07 -6.69
N TYR A 489 -5.75 14.95 -7.38
CA TYR A 489 -6.28 14.91 -8.74
C TYR A 489 -7.75 14.46 -8.78
N GLY A 490 -8.33 14.09 -7.63
CA GLY A 490 -9.68 13.53 -7.53
C GLY A 490 -9.82 12.26 -8.37
N TYR A 491 -10.98 12.10 -9.02
CA TYR A 491 -11.21 10.99 -9.95
C TYR A 491 -10.46 11.13 -11.27
N GLN A 492 -9.77 10.07 -11.71
CA GLN A 492 -9.21 9.92 -13.06
C GLN A 492 -9.46 8.50 -13.62
N LYS A 493 -9.39 8.36 -14.94
CA LYS A 493 -9.55 7.08 -15.64
C LYS A 493 -8.41 6.88 -16.63
N THR A 494 -7.73 5.74 -16.51
CA THR A 494 -6.70 5.25 -17.44
C THR A 494 -7.22 4.00 -18.15
N ASP A 495 -6.40 3.43 -19.02
CA ASP A 495 -6.70 2.16 -19.70
C ASP A 495 -6.81 0.97 -18.74
N ASP A 496 -6.09 1.03 -17.62
CA ASP A 496 -5.98 -0.07 -16.67
C ASP A 496 -6.88 0.14 -15.44
N PHE A 497 -7.00 1.38 -14.96
CA PHE A 497 -7.63 1.70 -13.68
C PHE A 497 -8.46 2.98 -13.70
N GLU A 498 -9.40 3.03 -12.77
CA GLU A 498 -10.06 4.23 -12.28
C GLU A 498 -9.43 4.58 -10.94
N THR A 499 -9.07 5.85 -10.73
CA THR A 499 -8.29 6.28 -9.57
C THR A 499 -8.97 7.38 -8.77
N LEU A 500 -8.68 7.44 -7.47
CA LEU A 500 -9.03 8.53 -6.56
C LEU A 500 -7.77 8.92 -5.78
N SER A 501 -7.31 10.17 -5.92
CA SER A 501 -6.06 10.64 -5.33
C SER A 501 -6.23 11.76 -4.29
N PHE A 502 -5.44 11.70 -3.22
CA PHE A 502 -5.45 12.60 -2.06
C PHE A 502 -4.06 13.17 -1.81
N ASN A 503 -4.02 14.40 -1.29
CA ASN A 503 -2.81 15.04 -0.79
C ASN A 503 -2.38 14.42 0.54
N LEU A 504 -1.07 14.29 0.70
CA LEU A 504 -0.41 13.93 1.94
C LEU A 504 0.49 15.08 2.41
N THR A 505 0.70 15.17 3.72
CA THR A 505 1.74 16.03 4.29
C THR A 505 3.09 15.28 4.30
N PRO A 506 4.26 15.93 4.19
CA PRO A 506 5.55 15.24 4.14
C PRO A 506 5.87 14.36 5.37
N GLU A 507 5.36 14.73 6.55
CA GLU A 507 5.59 14.02 7.81
C GLU A 507 4.53 12.96 8.13
N GLU A 508 3.54 12.78 7.25
CA GLU A 508 2.42 11.89 7.48
C GLU A 508 2.84 10.41 7.49
N ILE A 509 2.38 9.67 8.50
CA ILE A 509 2.51 8.23 8.58
C ILE A 509 1.18 7.60 8.19
N LEU A 510 1.24 6.60 7.30
CA LEU A 510 0.07 5.92 6.77
C LEU A 510 -0.04 4.51 7.30
N TYR A 511 -1.24 4.18 7.76
CA TYR A 511 -1.66 2.86 8.19
C TYR A 511 -2.78 2.34 7.26
N GLY A 512 -3.21 1.09 7.41
CA GLY A 512 -4.26 0.45 6.60
C GLY A 512 -3.77 -0.62 5.62
N GLY A 513 -4.55 -0.88 4.57
CA GLY A 513 -4.25 -1.89 3.54
C GLY A 513 -4.54 -3.34 3.95
N GLY A 514 -5.15 -3.60 5.10
CA GLY A 514 -5.41 -4.94 5.63
C GLY A 514 -4.21 -5.57 6.34
N ALA A 515 -4.12 -6.90 6.29
CA ALA A 515 -3.04 -7.69 6.86
C ALA A 515 -1.81 -7.65 5.94
N ARG A 516 -0.67 -7.20 6.48
CA ARG A 516 0.63 -7.08 5.81
C ARG A 516 1.73 -7.28 6.86
N ALA A 517 2.94 -7.63 6.44
CA ALA A 517 4.14 -7.59 7.27
C ALA A 517 5.12 -6.60 6.65
N LEU A 518 5.03 -5.31 7.00
CA LEU A 518 5.81 -4.22 6.39
C LEU A 518 6.32 -3.20 7.40
N GLY A 519 5.98 -3.37 8.68
CA GLY A 519 6.07 -2.33 9.70
C GLY A 519 4.75 -1.59 9.89
N MET A 520 4.71 -0.74 10.92
CA MET A 520 3.48 0.00 11.23
C MET A 520 3.14 1.05 10.16
N ASN A 521 4.16 1.76 9.64
CA ASN A 521 4.06 2.74 8.56
C ASN A 521 4.12 2.03 7.20
N ARG A 522 3.07 2.19 6.37
CA ARG A 522 3.02 1.66 4.99
C ARG A 522 3.27 2.71 3.93
N ARG A 523 3.56 3.96 4.30
CA ARG A 523 3.93 4.99 3.33
C ARG A 523 5.19 4.56 2.57
N GLY A 524 5.21 4.78 1.26
CA GLY A 524 6.26 4.32 0.33
C GLY A 524 5.91 3.03 -0.42
N HIS A 525 4.76 2.40 -0.14
CA HIS A 525 4.35 1.14 -0.81
C HIS A 525 3.13 1.33 -1.72
N ARG A 526 3.11 0.60 -2.84
CA ARG A 526 1.93 0.40 -3.68
C ARG A 526 1.37 -1.01 -3.46
N LEU A 527 0.34 -1.12 -2.63
CA LEU A 527 -0.18 -2.40 -2.13
C LEU A 527 -1.34 -2.91 -2.97
N GLU A 528 -1.25 -4.16 -3.42
CA GLU A 528 -2.33 -4.81 -4.16
C GLU A 528 -3.55 -5.10 -3.26
N LEU A 529 -4.73 -4.81 -3.78
CA LEU A 529 -6.03 -5.14 -3.20
C LEU A 529 -6.60 -6.36 -3.91
N TYR A 530 -6.05 -7.51 -3.55
CA TYR A 530 -6.42 -8.82 -4.04
C TYR A 530 -6.16 -9.82 -2.91
N ASN A 531 -7.19 -10.32 -2.24
CA ASN A 531 -7.02 -11.31 -1.17
C ASN A 531 -6.22 -12.52 -1.70
N LYS A 532 -5.10 -12.86 -1.04
CA LYS A 532 -4.25 -13.97 -1.53
C LYS A 532 -3.46 -14.63 -0.42
N ALA A 533 -3.50 -15.96 -0.36
CA ALA A 533 -2.63 -16.69 0.57
C ALA A 533 -1.14 -16.39 0.29
N HIS A 534 -0.38 -16.19 1.37
CA HIS A 534 1.09 -16.15 1.33
C HIS A 534 1.62 -17.23 2.26
N TYR A 535 1.70 -18.44 1.75
CA TYR A 535 2.19 -19.59 2.51
C TYR A 535 3.64 -19.40 2.96
N GLY A 536 3.90 -19.61 4.24
CA GLY A 536 5.25 -19.55 4.81
C GLY A 536 5.83 -18.14 4.92
N TYR A 537 5.00 -17.10 5.02
CA TYR A 537 5.47 -15.74 5.23
C TYR A 537 6.21 -15.58 6.58
N GLU A 538 7.11 -14.60 6.66
CA GLU A 538 7.88 -14.29 7.86
C GLU A 538 7.78 -12.79 8.24
N THR A 539 8.88 -12.05 8.08
CA THR A 539 9.02 -10.64 8.49
C THR A 539 8.61 -9.66 7.40
N HIS A 540 8.37 -10.13 6.17
CA HIS A 540 8.00 -9.29 5.04
C HIS A 540 6.89 -9.94 4.21
N SER A 541 5.82 -9.19 3.93
CA SER A 541 4.75 -9.58 3.04
C SER A 541 3.91 -8.38 2.60
N GLU A 542 4.00 -8.04 1.32
CA GLU A 542 3.19 -6.98 0.70
C GLU A 542 1.78 -7.43 0.33
N LEU A 543 1.51 -8.74 0.24
CA LEU A 543 0.21 -9.30 -0.14
C LEU A 543 -0.12 -10.53 0.69
N MET A 544 -1.29 -10.53 1.33
CA MET A 544 -1.76 -11.59 2.23
C MET A 544 -3.25 -11.85 2.07
N ASN A 545 -3.76 -12.80 2.86
CA ASN A 545 -5.10 -13.36 2.79
C ASN A 545 -6.23 -12.34 2.99
N PHE A 546 -5.99 -11.23 3.68
CA PHE A 546 -7.03 -10.28 4.03
C PHE A 546 -6.60 -8.85 3.77
N THR A 547 -6.87 -8.36 2.57
CA THR A 547 -6.63 -6.97 2.15
C THR A 547 -7.85 -6.10 2.47
N LEU A 548 -7.62 -4.82 2.79
CA LEU A 548 -8.67 -3.85 3.07
C LEU A 548 -8.38 -2.53 2.36
N PRO A 549 -9.36 -1.92 1.67
CA PRO A 549 -9.22 -0.61 1.03
C PRO A 549 -9.40 0.52 2.04
N ILE A 550 -8.62 0.50 3.11
CA ILE A 550 -8.65 1.45 4.23
C ILE A 550 -7.28 2.09 4.37
N VAL A 551 -7.23 3.38 4.66
CA VAL A 551 -6.03 4.10 5.07
C VAL A 551 -6.33 4.86 6.36
N LEU A 552 -5.49 4.73 7.38
CA LEU A 552 -5.54 5.62 8.55
C LEU A 552 -4.29 6.50 8.53
N SER A 553 -4.43 7.75 8.97
CA SER A 553 -3.34 8.71 8.97
C SER A 553 -2.97 9.14 10.39
N SER A 554 -1.68 9.41 10.63
CA SER A 554 -1.21 10.09 11.84
C SER A 554 -1.87 11.44 12.11
N ASN A 555 -2.47 12.07 11.08
CA ASN A 555 -3.29 13.28 11.17
C ASN A 555 -4.73 13.00 11.67
N LYS A 556 -4.99 11.79 12.20
CA LYS A 556 -6.25 11.39 12.86
C LYS A 556 -7.48 11.43 11.95
N TYR A 557 -7.33 10.94 10.73
CA TYR A 557 -8.45 10.59 9.86
C TYR A 557 -8.29 9.15 9.34
N LEU A 558 -9.41 8.59 8.89
CA LEU A 558 -9.47 7.33 8.16
C LEU A 558 -10.18 7.57 6.83
N LEU A 559 -9.57 7.08 5.75
CA LEU A 559 -10.17 6.95 4.43
C LEU A 559 -10.60 5.51 4.22
N HIS A 560 -11.86 5.30 3.88
CA HIS A 560 -12.40 4.01 3.49
C HIS A 560 -12.86 4.11 2.04
N PHE A 561 -12.30 3.32 1.13
CA PHE A 561 -12.72 3.26 -0.26
C PHE A 561 -13.74 2.13 -0.41
N ASP A 562 -15.02 2.48 -0.48
CA ASP A 562 -16.14 1.55 -0.48
C ASP A 562 -16.38 0.96 -1.89
N ASN A 563 -15.52 0.01 -2.25
CA ASN A 563 -15.50 -0.56 -3.58
C ASN A 563 -14.87 -1.98 -3.64
N ALA A 564 -15.65 -2.95 -4.12
CA ALA A 564 -15.32 -4.39 -4.10
C ALA A 564 -14.24 -4.87 -5.11
N PRO A 565 -14.18 -4.36 -6.36
CA PRO A 565 -13.25 -4.86 -7.37
C PRO A 565 -11.79 -4.73 -6.96
N ILE A 566 -10.97 -5.56 -7.61
CA ILE A 566 -9.52 -5.59 -7.42
C ILE A 566 -8.86 -4.26 -7.84
N GLY A 567 -7.65 -4.02 -7.33
CA GLY A 567 -6.91 -2.80 -7.62
C GLY A 567 -5.71 -2.62 -6.69
N PHE A 568 -5.39 -1.37 -6.36
CA PHE A 568 -4.22 -1.02 -5.54
C PHE A 568 -4.51 0.14 -4.58
N LEU A 569 -3.77 0.18 -3.48
CA LEU A 569 -3.55 1.36 -2.65
C LEU A 569 -2.09 1.79 -2.81
N ASP A 570 -1.86 2.86 -3.57
CA ASP A 570 -0.57 3.53 -3.64
C ASP A 570 -0.43 4.54 -2.51
N LEU A 571 0.35 4.19 -1.50
CA LEU A 571 0.60 4.95 -0.29
C LEU A 571 1.87 5.79 -0.45
N ASP A 572 1.94 6.60 -1.51
CA ASP A 572 3.09 7.47 -1.84
C ASP A 572 4.35 6.70 -2.27
N SER A 573 4.21 5.65 -3.09
CA SER A 573 5.34 4.86 -3.60
C SER A 573 6.30 5.65 -4.51
N GLN A 574 5.84 6.80 -5.02
CA GLN A 574 6.63 7.69 -5.88
C GLN A 574 7.22 8.89 -5.11
N GLU A 575 7.02 8.96 -3.80
CA GLU A 575 7.50 10.04 -2.92
C GLU A 575 7.06 11.44 -3.40
N ASP A 576 5.86 11.56 -3.96
CA ASP A 576 5.29 12.82 -4.49
C ASP A 576 4.21 13.43 -3.58
N ASN A 577 4.05 12.87 -2.36
CA ASN A 577 3.04 13.20 -1.37
C ASN A 577 1.60 12.93 -1.86
N THR A 578 1.41 11.83 -2.60
CA THR A 578 0.09 11.43 -3.09
C THR A 578 -0.31 10.06 -2.56
N LEU A 579 -1.51 9.98 -1.97
CA LEU A 579 -2.22 8.73 -1.75
C LEU A 579 -3.14 8.47 -2.94
N THR A 580 -3.05 7.32 -3.60
CA THR A 580 -3.94 6.94 -4.71
C THR A 580 -4.60 5.60 -4.47
N TYR A 581 -5.94 5.57 -4.50
CA TYR A 581 -6.71 4.35 -4.65
C TYR A 581 -6.91 4.07 -6.14
N GLU A 582 -6.65 2.84 -6.57
CA GLU A 582 -6.81 2.37 -7.95
C GLU A 582 -7.77 1.19 -7.97
N THR A 583 -8.66 1.13 -8.95
CA THR A 583 -9.61 0.02 -9.12
C THR A 583 -9.95 -0.22 -10.58
N ILE A 584 -10.28 -1.44 -10.95
CA ILE A 584 -10.67 -1.76 -12.33
C ILE A 584 -12.10 -1.31 -12.69
N SER A 585 -13.00 -1.18 -11.70
CA SER A 585 -14.41 -0.82 -11.94
C SER A 585 -15.14 -0.40 -10.65
N GLY A 586 -16.45 -0.63 -10.54
CA GLY A 586 -17.20 -0.46 -9.29
C GLY A 586 -17.60 0.97 -8.90
N ARG A 587 -17.72 1.22 -7.59
CA ARG A 587 -18.11 2.49 -6.94
C ARG A 587 -16.91 3.41 -6.76
N LYS A 588 -17.08 4.70 -7.07
CA LYS A 588 -16.03 5.74 -6.94
C LYS A 588 -16.35 6.54 -5.70
N THR A 589 -16.46 5.80 -4.60
CA THR A 589 -17.01 6.27 -3.34
C THR A 589 -15.99 6.06 -2.24
N TYR A 590 -15.79 7.09 -1.44
CA TYR A 590 -14.95 7.03 -0.28
C TYR A 590 -15.61 7.74 0.90
N GLN A 591 -15.30 7.29 2.11
CA GLN A 591 -15.68 7.96 3.34
C GLN A 591 -14.45 8.53 4.03
N VAL A 592 -14.57 9.77 4.50
CA VAL A 592 -13.62 10.39 5.42
C VAL A 592 -14.22 10.30 6.83
N VAL A 593 -13.54 9.56 7.70
CA VAL A 593 -13.93 9.35 9.10
C VAL A 593 -12.93 10.06 9.99
N VAL A 594 -13.41 10.97 10.85
CA VAL A 594 -12.59 11.74 11.78
C VAL A 594 -12.94 11.40 13.22
N GLY A 595 -12.08 11.80 14.16
CA GLY A 595 -12.31 11.64 15.58
C GLY A 595 -11.29 12.38 16.43
N GLU A 596 -11.66 12.72 17.66
CA GLU A 596 -10.75 13.43 18.59
C GLU A 596 -9.57 12.56 19.06
N SER A 597 -9.78 11.25 19.06
CA SER A 597 -8.83 10.22 19.46
C SER A 597 -8.86 9.04 18.49
N TRP A 598 -7.81 8.21 18.52
CA TRP A 598 -7.76 6.96 17.76
C TRP A 598 -8.92 6.02 18.11
N TYR A 599 -9.35 6.00 19.37
CA TYR A 599 -10.52 5.25 19.79
C TYR A 599 -11.80 5.74 19.11
N HIS A 600 -12.01 7.07 19.01
CA HIS A 600 -13.18 7.62 18.32
C HIS A 600 -13.15 7.34 16.81
N ILE A 601 -11.98 7.34 16.16
CA ILE A 601 -11.89 6.99 14.74
C ILE A 601 -12.34 5.54 14.51
N VAL A 602 -11.85 4.60 15.32
CA VAL A 602 -12.24 3.18 15.19
C VAL A 602 -13.71 2.99 15.57
N ASP A 603 -14.20 3.69 16.60
CA ASP A 603 -15.61 3.69 17.00
C ASP A 603 -16.52 4.18 15.86
N ASN A 604 -16.19 5.32 15.25
CA ASN A 604 -16.91 5.90 14.13
C ASN A 604 -16.87 4.99 12.89
N TYR A 605 -15.71 4.42 12.55
CA TYR A 605 -15.59 3.49 11.43
C TYR A 605 -16.39 2.20 11.65
N THR A 606 -16.41 1.67 12.88
CA THR A 606 -17.21 0.47 13.19
C THR A 606 -18.69 0.79 13.44
N ASN A 607 -19.06 2.04 13.72
CA ASN A 607 -20.46 2.50 13.61
C ASN A 607 -20.91 2.50 12.14
N LEU A 608 -20.05 3.00 11.24
CA LEU A 608 -20.31 3.02 9.79
C LEU A 608 -20.47 1.62 9.20
N THR A 609 -19.57 0.70 9.54
CA THR A 609 -19.45 -0.63 8.90
C THR A 609 -20.02 -1.80 9.70
N GLY A 610 -20.46 -1.53 10.94
CA GLY A 610 -21.04 -2.49 11.87
C GLY A 610 -20.06 -2.94 12.97
N LYS A 611 -20.55 -3.00 14.22
CA LYS A 611 -19.78 -3.49 15.37
C LYS A 611 -19.61 -4.99 15.32
N GLN A 612 -18.47 -5.47 15.82
CA GLN A 612 -18.23 -6.90 15.93
C GLN A 612 -19.07 -7.47 17.08
N PRO A 613 -19.91 -8.49 16.84
CA PRO A 613 -20.70 -9.11 17.91
C PRO A 613 -19.78 -9.84 18.88
N MET A 614 -20.16 -9.88 20.16
CA MET A 614 -19.48 -10.71 21.14
C MET A 614 -19.48 -12.18 20.72
N LEU A 615 -18.35 -12.85 20.90
CA LEU A 615 -18.22 -14.30 20.72
C LEU A 615 -18.81 -15.05 21.93
N PRO A 616 -19.11 -16.36 21.79
CA PRO A 616 -19.36 -17.18 22.97
C PRO A 616 -18.09 -17.22 23.85
N ARG A 617 -18.26 -17.23 25.18
CA ARG A 617 -17.16 -17.09 26.15
C ARG A 617 -16.06 -18.14 25.96
N TRP A 618 -16.41 -19.35 25.54
CA TRP A 618 -15.47 -20.44 25.24
C TRP A 618 -14.46 -20.08 24.15
N ALA A 619 -14.79 -19.14 23.25
CA ALA A 619 -13.87 -18.68 22.20
C ALA A 619 -12.65 -17.93 22.76
N LEU A 620 -12.70 -17.48 24.02
CA LEU A 620 -11.57 -16.88 24.72
C LEU A 620 -10.68 -17.92 25.43
N GLY A 621 -11.08 -19.20 25.45
CA GLY A 621 -10.33 -20.32 26.00
C GLY A 621 -9.22 -20.82 25.06
N ASN A 622 -8.65 -21.99 25.40
CA ASN A 622 -7.62 -22.67 24.62
C ASN A 622 -8.23 -23.68 23.64
N PHE A 623 -7.68 -23.72 22.42
CA PHE A 623 -8.13 -24.60 21.36
C PHE A 623 -7.14 -25.74 21.11
N SER A 624 -7.65 -26.92 20.83
CA SER A 624 -6.91 -28.04 20.24
C SER A 624 -7.10 -28.02 18.74
N SER A 625 -6.04 -27.81 17.96
CA SER A 625 -6.12 -27.78 16.51
C SER A 625 -4.80 -28.20 15.89
N ARG A 626 -4.86 -28.86 14.74
CA ARG A 626 -3.75 -29.21 13.84
C ARG A 626 -4.33 -29.41 12.44
N PHE A 627 -3.50 -29.35 11.41
CA PHE A 627 -3.79 -29.88 10.09
C PHE A 627 -3.09 -31.23 10.00
N GLY A 628 -3.74 -32.39 10.22
CA GLY A 628 -5.10 -32.57 10.75
C GLY A 628 -5.27 -33.79 11.67
N TYR A 629 -6.44 -33.96 12.29
CA TYR A 629 -6.80 -35.18 13.03
C TYR A 629 -7.39 -36.21 12.07
N HIS A 630 -6.80 -37.41 12.02
CA HIS A 630 -7.11 -38.44 11.01
C HIS A 630 -8.29 -39.33 11.39
N SER A 631 -8.72 -39.32 12.65
CA SER A 631 -9.79 -40.19 13.11
C SER A 631 -10.54 -39.67 14.34
N GLN A 632 -11.73 -40.24 14.56
CA GLN A 632 -12.50 -40.05 15.77
C GLN A 632 -11.72 -40.45 17.03
N GLU A 633 -10.96 -41.55 16.97
CA GLU A 633 -10.17 -42.03 18.12
C GLU A 633 -9.05 -41.06 18.47
N GLU A 634 -8.29 -40.58 17.48
CA GLU A 634 -7.24 -39.59 17.69
C GLU A 634 -7.79 -38.30 18.31
N THR A 635 -8.94 -37.83 17.80
CA THR A 635 -9.64 -36.64 18.30
C THR A 635 -9.98 -36.78 19.79
N ILE A 636 -10.60 -37.90 20.18
CA ILE A 636 -10.99 -38.15 21.58
C ILE A 636 -9.76 -38.32 22.47
N ASN A 637 -8.75 -39.08 22.01
CA ASN A 637 -7.53 -39.32 22.77
C ASN A 637 -6.72 -38.03 23.00
N THR A 638 -6.72 -37.11 22.04
CA THR A 638 -6.06 -35.82 22.20
C THR A 638 -6.68 -35.02 23.35
N ILE A 639 -8.02 -34.91 23.39
CA ILE A 639 -8.72 -34.23 24.48
C ILE A 639 -8.54 -34.94 25.82
N LYS A 640 -8.55 -36.28 25.80
CA LYS A 640 -8.22 -37.07 27.00
C LYS A 640 -6.84 -36.70 27.55
N ASN A 641 -5.82 -36.55 26.70
CA ASN A 641 -4.48 -36.13 27.13
C ASN A 641 -4.47 -34.71 27.75
N PHE A 642 -5.27 -33.77 27.22
CA PHE A 642 -5.42 -32.45 27.85
C PHE A 642 -5.96 -32.56 29.28
N LYS A 643 -6.99 -33.39 29.48
CA LYS A 643 -7.59 -33.63 30.81
C LYS A 643 -6.62 -34.35 31.74
N GLU A 644 -5.87 -35.35 31.27
CA GLU A 644 -4.89 -36.08 32.09
C GLU A 644 -3.68 -35.21 32.50
N GLU A 645 -3.32 -34.22 31.70
CA GLU A 645 -2.23 -33.27 31.99
C GLU A 645 -2.71 -32.01 32.75
N ASP A 646 -4.01 -31.95 33.07
CA ASP A 646 -4.71 -30.80 33.67
C ASP A 646 -4.43 -29.49 32.89
N ILE A 647 -4.41 -29.56 31.55
CA ILE A 647 -4.27 -28.40 30.66
C ILE A 647 -5.67 -27.98 30.19
N PRO A 648 -6.12 -26.76 30.49
CA PRO A 648 -7.44 -26.28 30.07
C PRO A 648 -7.65 -26.33 28.56
N VAL A 649 -8.84 -26.70 28.13
CA VAL A 649 -9.24 -26.78 26.71
C VAL A 649 -10.75 -26.60 26.57
N ASP A 650 -11.16 -25.74 25.64
CA ASP A 650 -12.57 -25.39 25.40
C ASP A 650 -13.07 -25.82 24.02
N ALA A 651 -12.20 -26.01 23.04
CA ALA A 651 -12.61 -26.37 21.69
C ALA A 651 -11.60 -27.28 21.00
N ILE A 652 -12.09 -28.12 20.09
CA ILE A 652 -11.29 -28.87 19.13
C ILE A 652 -11.74 -28.56 17.70
N ILE A 653 -10.76 -28.34 16.82
CA ILE A 653 -10.99 -28.06 15.40
C ILE A 653 -10.59 -29.27 14.57
N LEU A 654 -11.53 -29.80 13.78
CA LEU A 654 -11.25 -30.83 12.80
C LEU A 654 -10.99 -30.19 11.43
N ASP A 655 -9.75 -30.36 10.97
CA ASP A 655 -9.30 -30.04 9.61
C ASP A 655 -9.85 -31.04 8.57
N LEU A 656 -9.46 -30.91 7.31
CA LEU A 656 -10.06 -31.52 6.12
C LEU A 656 -10.26 -33.04 6.17
N TYR A 657 -9.54 -33.74 7.06
CA TYR A 657 -9.66 -35.18 7.21
C TYR A 657 -11.02 -35.63 7.77
N TRP A 658 -11.84 -34.71 8.31
CA TRP A 658 -13.19 -35.06 8.75
C TRP A 658 -14.09 -35.48 7.59
N PHE A 659 -13.83 -35.03 6.35
CA PHE A 659 -14.61 -35.36 5.16
C PHE A 659 -13.87 -36.23 4.12
N GLY A 660 -12.66 -36.71 4.44
CA GLY A 660 -11.88 -37.63 3.60
C GLY A 660 -10.57 -38.10 4.22
N LYS A 661 -9.98 -39.19 3.73
CA LYS A 661 -8.70 -39.73 4.23
C LYS A 661 -7.45 -39.06 3.67
N GLU A 662 -7.57 -38.44 2.51
CA GLU A 662 -6.47 -37.85 1.77
C GLU A 662 -6.69 -36.34 1.66
N VAL A 663 -5.58 -35.60 1.58
CA VAL A 663 -5.60 -34.14 1.37
C VAL A 663 -6.32 -33.77 0.08
N MET A 664 -6.13 -34.57 -0.98
CA MET A 664 -6.68 -34.30 -2.31
C MET A 664 -7.92 -35.14 -2.60
N GLY A 665 -8.78 -34.66 -3.51
CA GLY A 665 -9.87 -35.44 -4.11
C GLY A 665 -11.17 -35.53 -3.31
N THR A 666 -11.22 -35.05 -2.06
CA THR A 666 -12.43 -35.15 -1.19
C THR A 666 -13.04 -33.81 -0.77
N MET A 667 -12.36 -32.69 -1.03
CA MET A 667 -12.87 -31.35 -0.75
C MET A 667 -14.22 -31.10 -1.43
N GLY A 668 -15.17 -30.53 -0.66
CA GLY A 668 -16.57 -30.37 -1.06
C GLY A 668 -17.50 -31.51 -0.66
N ASN A 669 -16.98 -32.64 -0.12
CA ASN A 669 -17.83 -33.70 0.44
C ASN A 669 -18.76 -33.15 1.53
N LEU A 670 -18.21 -32.31 2.42
CA LEU A 670 -18.95 -31.60 3.47
C LEU A 670 -19.89 -32.55 4.26
N GLU A 671 -19.40 -33.76 4.51
CA GLU A 671 -20.02 -34.81 5.31
C GLU A 671 -18.92 -35.67 5.93
N PHE A 672 -19.19 -36.26 7.10
CA PHE A 672 -18.18 -37.06 7.80
C PHE A 672 -17.78 -38.31 6.99
N ASP A 673 -16.49 -38.51 6.79
CA ASP A 673 -15.94 -39.80 6.36
C ASP A 673 -16.17 -40.83 7.47
N ARG A 674 -17.07 -41.79 7.21
CA ARG A 674 -17.49 -42.78 8.20
C ARG A 674 -16.47 -43.88 8.47
N ASP A 675 -15.45 -44.02 7.63
CA ASP A 675 -14.37 -44.96 7.92
C ASP A 675 -13.45 -44.40 9.02
N SER A 676 -13.12 -43.11 8.93
CA SER A 676 -12.27 -42.41 9.91
C SER A 676 -13.05 -41.91 11.13
N PHE A 677 -14.31 -41.51 10.92
CA PHE A 677 -15.21 -40.99 11.93
C PHE A 677 -16.51 -41.81 11.94
N PRO A 678 -16.50 -43.05 12.48
CA PRO A 678 -17.64 -43.96 12.40
C PRO A 678 -18.88 -43.45 13.15
N ASN A 679 -18.70 -42.78 14.29
CA ASN A 679 -19.79 -42.30 15.16
C ASN A 679 -19.63 -40.81 15.53
N PRO A 680 -19.65 -39.89 14.54
CA PRO A 680 -19.29 -38.49 14.76
C PRO A 680 -20.29 -37.75 15.66
N LYS A 681 -21.58 -38.11 15.65
CA LYS A 681 -22.55 -37.57 16.62
C LYS A 681 -22.18 -37.95 18.07
N GLN A 682 -21.76 -39.19 18.27
CA GLN A 682 -21.32 -39.66 19.58
C GLN A 682 -20.02 -38.98 20.00
N MET A 683 -19.07 -38.82 19.07
CA MET A 683 -17.83 -38.07 19.30
C MET A 683 -18.12 -36.64 19.77
N ILE A 684 -18.92 -35.88 19.01
CA ILE A 684 -19.31 -34.50 19.36
C ILE A 684 -19.99 -34.47 20.73
N LYS A 685 -20.88 -35.43 21.03
CA LYS A 685 -21.52 -35.52 22.34
C LYS A 685 -20.48 -35.79 23.44
N THR A 686 -19.58 -36.75 23.25
CA THR A 686 -18.53 -37.10 24.21
C THR A 686 -17.57 -35.93 24.48
N LEU A 687 -17.25 -35.13 23.46
CA LEU A 687 -16.46 -33.91 23.61
C LEU A 687 -17.23 -32.86 24.41
N ARG A 688 -18.50 -32.64 24.08
CA ARG A 688 -19.36 -31.68 24.79
C ARG A 688 -19.58 -32.06 26.25
N ASP A 689 -19.74 -33.35 26.55
CA ASP A 689 -19.87 -33.87 27.93
C ASP A 689 -18.57 -33.65 28.75
N GLN A 690 -17.45 -33.34 28.08
CA GLN A 690 -16.16 -32.96 28.69
C GLN A 690 -15.88 -31.45 28.59
N ASP A 691 -16.93 -30.66 28.31
CA ASP A 691 -16.87 -29.23 28.14
C ASP A 691 -16.00 -28.73 26.97
N VAL A 692 -15.85 -29.57 25.94
CA VAL A 692 -15.10 -29.24 24.70
C VAL A 692 -16.04 -29.10 23.51
N GLU A 693 -15.98 -27.94 22.88
CA GLU A 693 -16.71 -27.58 21.68
C GLU A 693 -16.08 -28.17 20.41
N THR A 694 -16.87 -28.41 19.36
CA THR A 694 -16.37 -28.99 18.10
C THR A 694 -16.59 -28.02 16.95
N ILE A 695 -15.52 -27.75 16.20
CA ILE A 695 -15.48 -26.86 15.04
C ILE A 695 -15.03 -27.68 13.84
N LEU A 696 -15.65 -27.45 12.68
CA LEU A 696 -15.28 -28.13 11.42
C LEU A 696 -14.80 -27.11 10.39
N ILE A 697 -13.74 -27.48 9.66
CA ILE A 697 -13.35 -26.77 8.43
C ILE A 697 -14.38 -27.01 7.31
N THR A 698 -14.56 -25.99 6.49
CA THR A 698 -15.33 -25.96 5.26
C THR A 698 -14.61 -25.06 4.26
N GLU A 699 -14.68 -25.38 2.98
CA GLU A 699 -14.03 -24.64 1.90
C GLU A 699 -15.05 -24.29 0.81
N PRO A 700 -14.81 -23.24 0.00
CA PRO A 700 -15.75 -22.80 -1.03
C PRO A 700 -15.71 -23.65 -2.31
N PHE A 701 -14.83 -24.65 -2.38
CA PHE A 701 -14.56 -25.46 -3.56
C PHE A 701 -15.26 -26.81 -3.51
N ILE A 702 -15.88 -27.21 -4.63
CA ILE A 702 -16.47 -28.54 -4.81
C ILE A 702 -15.70 -29.25 -5.91
N LEU A 703 -14.90 -30.26 -5.53
CA LEU A 703 -14.14 -31.06 -6.49
C LEU A 703 -15.07 -31.90 -7.38
N THR A 704 -14.67 -32.16 -8.62
CA THR A 704 -15.45 -33.04 -9.52
C THR A 704 -15.49 -34.49 -9.04
N THR A 705 -14.55 -34.88 -8.19
CA THR A 705 -14.49 -36.17 -7.49
C THR A 705 -15.28 -36.17 -6.16
N SER A 706 -15.76 -35.02 -5.71
CA SER A 706 -16.58 -34.92 -4.49
C SER A 706 -17.91 -35.63 -4.66
N LYS A 707 -18.39 -36.24 -3.58
CA LYS A 707 -19.74 -36.82 -3.50
C LYS A 707 -20.86 -35.80 -3.75
N ARG A 708 -20.58 -34.50 -3.62
CA ARG A 708 -21.57 -33.42 -3.82
C ARG A 708 -21.47 -32.72 -5.17
N TRP A 709 -20.54 -33.09 -6.05
CA TRP A 709 -20.40 -32.45 -7.37
C TRP A 709 -21.72 -32.45 -8.16
N GLY A 710 -22.33 -33.64 -8.32
CA GLY A 710 -23.59 -33.78 -9.04
C GLY A 710 -24.75 -32.98 -8.41
N GLU A 711 -24.78 -32.91 -7.08
CA GLU A 711 -25.76 -32.11 -6.34
C GLU A 711 -25.56 -30.60 -6.58
N ALA A 712 -24.32 -30.11 -6.50
CA ALA A 712 -23.99 -28.70 -6.71
C ALA A 712 -24.32 -28.25 -8.13
N VAL A 713 -23.99 -29.08 -9.14
CA VAL A 713 -24.35 -28.84 -10.55
C VAL A 713 -25.87 -28.81 -10.73
N ALA A 714 -26.60 -29.79 -10.19
CA ALA A 714 -28.06 -29.86 -10.32
C ALA A 714 -28.76 -28.66 -9.66
N ASN A 715 -28.22 -28.14 -8.56
CA ASN A 715 -28.75 -26.95 -7.88
C ASN A 715 -28.27 -25.63 -8.48
N LYS A 716 -27.44 -25.64 -9.53
CA LYS A 716 -26.82 -24.43 -10.11
C LYS A 716 -26.09 -23.62 -9.04
N ALA A 717 -25.35 -24.30 -8.16
CA ALA A 717 -24.68 -23.69 -7.01
C ALA A 717 -23.28 -23.15 -7.33
N LEU A 718 -22.71 -23.52 -8.49
CA LEU A 718 -21.33 -23.20 -8.87
C LEU A 718 -21.25 -22.00 -9.82
N THR A 719 -20.11 -21.32 -9.81
CA THR A 719 -19.75 -20.30 -10.80
C THR A 719 -19.77 -20.85 -12.22
N LYS A 720 -19.96 -19.97 -13.20
CA LYS A 720 -20.13 -20.37 -14.59
C LYS A 720 -18.93 -20.01 -15.47
N ASP A 721 -18.78 -20.75 -16.56
CA ASP A 721 -17.91 -20.36 -17.68
C ASP A 721 -18.63 -19.35 -18.60
N SER A 722 -17.94 -18.89 -19.65
CA SER A 722 -18.50 -17.96 -20.63
C SER A 722 -19.67 -18.52 -21.46
N LEU A 723 -19.89 -19.83 -21.43
CA LEU A 723 -20.99 -20.51 -22.11
C LEU A 723 -22.18 -20.77 -21.17
N GLY A 724 -22.05 -20.44 -19.88
CA GLY A 724 -23.09 -20.62 -18.86
C GLY A 724 -23.10 -22.01 -18.20
N ASN A 725 -22.12 -22.87 -18.49
CA ASN A 725 -21.97 -24.17 -17.82
C ASN A 725 -21.23 -23.98 -16.49
N PRO A 726 -21.31 -24.93 -15.53
CA PRO A 726 -20.45 -24.92 -14.35
C PRO A 726 -18.97 -24.86 -14.76
N ALA A 727 -18.26 -23.83 -14.32
CA ALA A 727 -16.84 -23.69 -14.60
C ALA A 727 -16.04 -24.74 -13.83
N THR A 728 -15.05 -25.34 -14.47
CA THR A 728 -14.05 -26.17 -13.80
C THR A 728 -12.62 -25.77 -14.14
N TYR A 729 -11.72 -26.01 -13.20
CA TYR A 729 -10.28 -25.75 -13.33
C TYR A 729 -9.49 -26.60 -12.35
N ASP A 730 -8.20 -26.79 -12.61
CA ASP A 730 -7.31 -27.53 -11.74
C ASP A 730 -6.69 -26.64 -10.67
N PHE A 731 -6.58 -27.15 -9.45
CA PHE A 731 -5.81 -26.54 -8.38
C PHE A 731 -5.23 -27.62 -7.44
N PHE A 732 -4.54 -27.22 -6.37
CA PHE A 732 -3.80 -28.12 -5.49
C PHE A 732 -4.60 -29.35 -5.02
N PHE A 733 -5.87 -29.20 -4.60
CA PHE A 733 -6.67 -30.33 -4.10
C PHE A 733 -7.35 -31.17 -5.20
N GLY A 734 -7.35 -30.73 -6.45
CA GLY A 734 -7.93 -31.44 -7.61
C GLY A 734 -8.67 -30.54 -8.61
N ASN A 735 -9.34 -31.16 -9.59
CA ASN A 735 -10.23 -30.44 -10.51
C ASN A 735 -11.51 -30.00 -9.80
N THR A 736 -11.87 -28.72 -9.89
CA THR A 736 -12.83 -28.09 -8.98
C THR A 736 -13.80 -27.16 -9.67
N GLY A 737 -14.91 -26.84 -8.99
CA GLY A 737 -15.70 -25.63 -9.21
C GLY A 737 -15.81 -24.80 -7.92
N LEU A 738 -16.05 -23.50 -8.07
CA LEU A 738 -16.26 -22.58 -6.95
C LEU A 738 -17.75 -22.40 -6.68
N VAL A 739 -18.17 -22.45 -5.42
CA VAL A 739 -19.55 -22.11 -5.04
C VAL A 739 -19.80 -20.63 -5.30
N ASP A 740 -20.84 -20.31 -6.07
CA ASP A 740 -21.22 -18.92 -6.35
C ASP A 740 -22.08 -18.36 -5.19
N VAL A 741 -21.41 -17.78 -4.19
CA VAL A 741 -22.06 -17.12 -3.04
C VAL A 741 -22.82 -15.85 -3.42
N PHE A 742 -22.63 -15.30 -4.62
CA PHE A 742 -23.41 -14.16 -5.09
C PHE A 742 -24.69 -14.60 -5.81
N SER A 743 -24.78 -15.89 -6.16
CA SER A 743 -26.00 -16.43 -6.72
C SER A 743 -27.01 -16.83 -5.65
N LYS A 744 -28.30 -16.63 -5.92
CA LYS A 744 -29.35 -17.06 -4.98
C LYS A 744 -29.31 -18.58 -4.73
N SER A 745 -29.01 -19.37 -5.77
CA SER A 745 -28.94 -20.82 -5.68
C SER A 745 -27.72 -21.29 -4.89
N GLY A 746 -26.52 -20.83 -5.24
CA GLY A 746 -25.28 -21.18 -4.56
C GLY A 746 -25.28 -20.75 -3.09
N TYR A 747 -25.71 -19.51 -2.81
CA TYR A 747 -25.85 -19.01 -1.45
C TYR A 747 -26.76 -19.89 -0.58
N ASN A 748 -27.98 -20.19 -1.04
CA ASN A 748 -28.90 -21.01 -0.26
C ASN A 748 -28.45 -22.47 -0.12
N TRP A 749 -27.86 -23.04 -1.18
CA TRP A 749 -27.34 -24.40 -1.14
C TRP A 749 -26.25 -24.53 -0.07
N PHE A 750 -25.25 -23.64 -0.09
CA PHE A 750 -24.14 -23.70 0.85
C PHE A 750 -24.54 -23.26 2.27
N LYS A 751 -25.47 -22.31 2.41
CA LYS A 751 -26.08 -21.97 3.71
C LYS A 751 -26.74 -23.17 4.37
N ASN A 752 -27.50 -23.95 3.60
CA ASN A 752 -28.20 -25.13 4.11
C ASN A 752 -27.21 -26.23 4.55
N ILE A 753 -26.08 -26.38 3.87
CA ILE A 753 -25.02 -27.31 4.32
C ILE A 753 -24.49 -26.88 5.69
N ASN A 754 -24.08 -25.62 5.84
CA ASN A 754 -23.59 -25.08 7.11
C ASN A 754 -24.64 -25.22 8.23
N LYS A 755 -25.88 -24.88 7.95
CA LYS A 755 -27.02 -25.08 8.88
C LYS A 755 -27.19 -26.54 9.30
N ASN A 756 -27.01 -27.48 8.36
CA ASN A 756 -27.09 -28.91 8.66
C ASN A 756 -25.94 -29.37 9.56
N LEU A 757 -24.72 -28.87 9.37
CA LEU A 757 -23.58 -29.15 10.26
C LEU A 757 -23.83 -28.61 11.68
N LEU A 758 -24.36 -27.39 11.81
CA LEU A 758 -24.74 -26.82 13.11
C LEU A 758 -25.85 -27.62 13.81
N ASN A 759 -26.85 -28.08 13.04
CA ASN A 759 -27.90 -28.97 13.54
C ASN A 759 -27.37 -30.35 13.93
N PHE A 760 -26.26 -30.79 13.31
CA PHE A 760 -25.57 -32.04 13.66
C PHE A 760 -24.93 -32.01 15.05
N GLY A 761 -24.63 -30.81 15.57
CA GLY A 761 -24.09 -30.59 16.91
C GLY A 761 -22.75 -29.85 16.96
N VAL A 762 -22.22 -29.45 15.80
CA VAL A 762 -21.05 -28.57 15.64
C VAL A 762 -21.39 -27.18 16.19
N THR A 763 -20.42 -26.51 16.81
CA THR A 763 -20.63 -25.23 17.51
C THR A 763 -19.83 -24.06 16.93
N GLY A 764 -18.93 -24.33 15.97
CA GLY A 764 -18.24 -23.31 15.16
C GLY A 764 -18.00 -23.79 13.73
N ILE A 765 -17.90 -22.86 12.79
CA ILE A 765 -17.51 -23.15 11.40
C ILE A 765 -16.18 -22.44 11.13
N TRP A 766 -15.24 -23.19 10.56
CA TRP A 766 -14.02 -22.65 9.99
C TRP A 766 -14.15 -22.62 8.47
N GLY A 767 -14.22 -21.43 7.88
CA GLY A 767 -14.20 -21.23 6.43
C GLY A 767 -12.80 -20.90 5.94
N ASP A 768 -12.13 -21.88 5.34
CA ASP A 768 -10.77 -21.70 4.80
C ASP A 768 -10.78 -21.43 3.29
N LEU A 769 -9.67 -20.90 2.76
CA LEU A 769 -9.44 -20.62 1.35
C LEU A 769 -10.43 -19.60 0.75
N GLY A 770 -10.96 -18.72 1.60
CA GLY A 770 -12.04 -17.78 1.29
C GLY A 770 -11.60 -16.51 0.54
N GLU A 771 -10.33 -16.42 0.10
CA GLU A 771 -9.84 -15.28 -0.67
C GLU A 771 -10.71 -14.97 -1.90
N PRO A 772 -11.12 -15.93 -2.78
CA PRO A 772 -10.78 -17.37 -2.85
C PRO A 772 -9.37 -17.67 -3.34
N GLU A 773 -8.71 -18.70 -2.77
CA GLU A 773 -7.28 -18.96 -3.01
C GLU A 773 -6.90 -19.12 -4.49
N VAL A 774 -7.79 -19.73 -5.28
CA VAL A 774 -7.72 -19.74 -6.73
C VAL A 774 -9.05 -19.27 -7.30
N HIS A 775 -9.01 -18.10 -7.96
CA HIS A 775 -10.18 -17.43 -8.52
C HIS A 775 -9.87 -16.94 -9.96
N PRO A 776 -9.93 -17.82 -10.98
CA PRO A 776 -9.56 -17.43 -12.34
C PRO A 776 -10.47 -16.33 -12.89
N SER A 777 -9.89 -15.36 -13.61
CA SER A 777 -10.62 -14.20 -14.15
C SER A 777 -11.71 -14.57 -15.18
N SER A 778 -11.68 -15.79 -15.72
CA SER A 778 -12.68 -16.33 -16.62
C SER A 778 -13.97 -16.80 -15.94
N LEU A 779 -13.98 -16.93 -14.61
CA LEU A 779 -15.19 -17.29 -13.85
C LEU A 779 -16.19 -16.13 -13.87
N VAL A 780 -17.45 -16.51 -14.03
CA VAL A 780 -18.60 -15.59 -14.01
C VAL A 780 -19.49 -15.91 -12.82
N HIS A 781 -19.66 -14.92 -11.94
CA HIS A 781 -20.63 -14.93 -10.85
C HIS A 781 -21.96 -14.29 -11.29
N GLU A 782 -23.06 -14.56 -10.58
CA GLU A 782 -24.37 -13.99 -10.92
C GLU A 782 -24.38 -12.44 -10.92
N THR A 783 -23.57 -11.79 -10.08
CA THR A 783 -23.56 -10.34 -9.91
C THR A 783 -22.36 -9.62 -10.53
N GLY A 784 -21.40 -10.33 -11.12
CA GLY A 784 -20.19 -9.71 -11.68
C GLY A 784 -19.13 -10.71 -12.11
N THR A 785 -18.03 -10.20 -12.67
CA THR A 785 -16.84 -11.01 -12.99
C THR A 785 -16.07 -11.38 -11.72
N ALA A 786 -15.24 -12.43 -11.79
CA ALA A 786 -14.33 -12.82 -10.71
C ALA A 786 -13.56 -11.62 -10.11
N ASN A 787 -12.97 -10.78 -10.96
CA ASN A 787 -12.18 -9.62 -10.55
C ASN A 787 -13.01 -8.49 -9.91
N GLU A 788 -14.32 -8.44 -10.15
CA GLU A 788 -15.21 -7.43 -9.55
C GLU A 788 -15.68 -7.81 -8.15
N VAL A 789 -15.72 -9.10 -7.85
CA VAL A 789 -16.28 -9.63 -6.60
C VAL A 789 -15.24 -10.34 -5.72
N HIS A 790 -13.98 -10.46 -6.19
CA HIS A 790 -12.93 -11.22 -5.53
C HIS A 790 -12.80 -10.88 -4.04
N ASN A 791 -12.57 -9.60 -3.72
CA ASN A 791 -12.29 -9.19 -2.34
C ASN A 791 -13.51 -9.29 -1.41
N ILE A 792 -14.74 -9.44 -1.93
CA ILE A 792 -15.96 -9.58 -1.14
C ILE A 792 -16.48 -11.03 -1.04
N TYR A 793 -15.80 -12.01 -1.66
CA TYR A 793 -16.23 -13.41 -1.58
C TYR A 793 -16.30 -13.91 -0.13
N GLY A 794 -15.19 -13.82 0.60
CA GLY A 794 -15.14 -14.23 2.02
C GLY A 794 -16.07 -13.38 2.91
N HIS A 795 -16.37 -12.14 2.51
CA HIS A 795 -17.29 -11.26 3.21
C HIS A 795 -18.74 -11.77 3.12
N ASP A 796 -19.23 -12.06 1.92
CA ASP A 796 -20.57 -12.60 1.71
C ASP A 796 -20.70 -14.05 2.18
N TRP A 797 -19.61 -14.82 2.16
CA TRP A 797 -19.57 -16.14 2.77
C TRP A 797 -19.68 -16.08 4.31
N ALA A 798 -19.04 -15.12 4.98
CA ALA A 798 -19.22 -14.93 6.42
C ALA A 798 -20.66 -14.58 6.78
N LYS A 799 -21.31 -13.72 5.98
CA LYS A 799 -22.74 -13.44 6.10
C LYS A 799 -23.58 -14.71 5.98
N LEU A 800 -23.28 -15.54 4.99
CA LEU A 800 -23.95 -16.83 4.76
C LEU A 800 -23.86 -17.74 5.99
N VAL A 801 -22.68 -17.87 6.57
CA VAL A 801 -22.47 -18.69 7.78
C VAL A 801 -23.20 -18.08 8.98
N GLN A 802 -23.18 -16.76 9.16
CA GLN A 802 -23.93 -16.09 10.22
C GLN A 802 -25.44 -16.36 10.11
N GLU A 803 -26.00 -16.25 8.90
CA GLU A 803 -27.41 -16.57 8.67
C GLU A 803 -27.71 -18.05 8.97
N ALA A 804 -26.82 -18.97 8.61
CA ALA A 804 -26.96 -20.38 8.97
C ALA A 804 -27.01 -20.59 10.50
N PHE A 805 -26.18 -19.86 11.26
CA PHE A 805 -26.25 -19.84 12.72
C PHE A 805 -27.57 -19.30 13.25
N HIS A 806 -28.04 -18.16 12.74
CA HIS A 806 -29.32 -17.59 13.17
C HIS A 806 -30.50 -18.53 12.89
N GLU A 807 -30.46 -19.29 11.79
CA GLU A 807 -31.49 -20.28 11.48
C GLU A 807 -31.38 -21.57 12.33
N ALA A 808 -30.18 -22.05 12.65
CA ALA A 808 -29.98 -23.29 13.40
C ALA A 808 -30.02 -23.11 14.93
N ARG A 809 -29.54 -21.95 15.41
CA ARG A 809 -29.26 -21.61 16.81
C ARG A 809 -29.55 -20.12 17.08
N PRO A 810 -30.79 -19.63 16.91
CA PRO A 810 -31.13 -18.20 16.95
C PRO A 810 -30.72 -17.45 18.24
N ASN A 811 -30.59 -18.17 19.35
CA ASN A 811 -30.24 -17.60 20.65
C ASN A 811 -28.76 -17.74 21.00
N GLN A 812 -27.90 -18.28 20.14
CA GLN A 812 -26.47 -18.48 20.44
C GLN A 812 -25.60 -17.55 19.59
N ARG A 813 -24.46 -17.17 20.15
CA ARG A 813 -23.44 -16.40 19.43
C ARG A 813 -22.71 -17.29 18.42
N PRO A 814 -22.60 -16.87 17.14
CA PRO A 814 -21.79 -17.59 16.16
C PRO A 814 -20.30 -17.61 16.52
N PHE A 815 -19.61 -18.67 16.13
CA PHE A 815 -18.16 -18.69 15.99
C PHE A 815 -17.81 -18.98 14.53
N ILE A 816 -17.26 -17.99 13.83
CA ILE A 816 -16.99 -18.02 12.40
C ILE A 816 -15.52 -17.69 12.18
N LEU A 817 -14.67 -18.71 12.07
CA LEU A 817 -13.24 -18.57 11.80
C LEU A 817 -13.03 -18.50 10.28
N MET A 818 -12.50 -17.40 9.74
CA MET A 818 -12.33 -17.25 8.27
C MET A 818 -11.05 -16.51 7.89
N ARG A 819 -10.41 -16.92 6.79
CA ARG A 819 -9.09 -16.40 6.39
C ARG A 819 -9.18 -15.04 5.71
N ALA A 820 -10.23 -14.80 4.94
CA ALA A 820 -10.37 -13.62 4.11
C ALA A 820 -11.77 -12.99 4.24
N GLY A 821 -11.86 -11.70 3.97
CA GLY A 821 -13.09 -10.93 4.01
C GLY A 821 -12.91 -9.57 3.36
N TYR A 822 -13.73 -8.61 3.77
CA TYR A 822 -13.70 -7.23 3.32
C TYR A 822 -14.01 -6.26 4.47
N SER A 823 -13.98 -4.95 4.21
CA SER A 823 -14.45 -3.93 5.15
C SER A 823 -15.85 -4.28 5.68
N GLY A 824 -16.01 -4.24 7.00
CA GLY A 824 -17.29 -4.54 7.64
C GLY A 824 -17.54 -6.02 7.93
N SER A 825 -16.68 -6.96 7.51
CA SER A 825 -16.83 -8.39 7.83
C SER A 825 -16.92 -8.68 9.33
N GLN A 826 -16.40 -7.79 10.19
CA GLN A 826 -16.51 -7.94 11.64
C GLN A 826 -17.97 -8.02 12.11
N ARG A 827 -18.92 -7.36 11.44
CA ARG A 827 -20.35 -7.36 11.84
C ARG A 827 -21.00 -8.74 11.78
N TYR A 828 -20.42 -9.65 11.01
CA TYR A 828 -20.89 -11.03 10.91
C TYR A 828 -20.35 -11.93 12.02
N GLY A 829 -19.47 -11.41 12.88
CA GLY A 829 -18.78 -12.21 13.91
C GLY A 829 -17.57 -12.96 13.39
N MET A 830 -16.99 -12.50 12.27
CA MET A 830 -15.78 -13.09 11.69
C MET A 830 -14.62 -13.01 12.69
N VAL A 831 -13.91 -14.13 12.84
CA VAL A 831 -12.70 -14.29 13.63
C VAL A 831 -11.55 -14.58 12.65
N PRO A 832 -10.81 -13.57 12.19
CA PRO A 832 -9.75 -13.80 11.22
C PRO A 832 -8.46 -14.29 11.87
N TRP A 833 -7.63 -14.99 11.09
CA TRP A 833 -6.25 -15.27 11.45
C TRP A 833 -5.30 -14.85 10.32
N SER A 834 -4.02 -14.74 10.65
CA SER A 834 -2.99 -14.20 9.78
C SER A 834 -2.51 -15.15 8.66
N GLY A 835 -3.20 -16.26 8.44
CA GLY A 835 -2.86 -17.26 7.44
C GLY A 835 -1.67 -18.16 7.84
N ASP A 836 -1.12 -18.83 6.84
CA ASP A 836 -0.18 -19.95 6.94
C ASP A 836 1.26 -19.49 7.24
N VAL A 837 1.45 -18.87 8.41
CA VAL A 837 2.74 -18.31 8.86
C VAL A 837 3.84 -19.37 8.98
N ASN A 838 5.08 -19.00 8.63
CA ASN A 838 6.22 -19.89 8.84
C ASN A 838 6.49 -20.17 10.32
N ARG A 839 6.96 -21.37 10.60
CA ARG A 839 7.31 -21.84 11.93
C ARG A 839 8.72 -21.40 12.35
N THR A 840 8.93 -20.09 12.38
CA THR A 840 10.21 -19.44 12.67
C THR A 840 10.03 -18.22 13.57
N TRP A 841 11.13 -17.72 14.13
CA TRP A 841 11.13 -16.44 14.85
C TRP A 841 10.74 -15.25 13.95
N GLY A 842 11.05 -15.33 12.65
CA GLY A 842 10.60 -14.35 11.66
C GLY A 842 9.07 -14.34 11.53
N GLY A 843 8.45 -15.52 11.53
CA GLY A 843 7.00 -15.67 11.60
C GLY A 843 6.40 -15.03 12.86
N LEU A 844 6.97 -15.27 14.05
CA LEU A 844 6.48 -14.65 15.29
C LEU A 844 6.67 -13.11 15.32
N GLN A 845 7.75 -12.59 14.73
CA GLN A 845 8.08 -11.16 14.74
C GLN A 845 7.01 -10.27 14.11
N SER A 846 6.30 -10.74 13.09
CA SER A 846 5.27 -9.96 12.39
C SER A 846 3.89 -10.00 13.06
N GLN A 847 3.65 -10.89 14.03
CA GLN A 847 2.31 -11.11 14.58
C GLN A 847 1.76 -9.94 15.39
N PRO A 848 2.54 -9.28 16.29
CA PRO A 848 2.06 -8.10 17.00
C PRO A 848 1.66 -6.99 16.03
N GLU A 849 2.46 -6.76 14.99
CA GLU A 849 2.13 -5.79 13.93
C GLU A 849 0.80 -6.15 13.26
N ILE A 850 0.69 -7.32 12.65
CA ILE A 850 -0.52 -7.74 11.90
C ILE A 850 -1.78 -7.60 12.76
N ALA A 851 -1.73 -8.03 14.03
CA ALA A 851 -2.89 -7.95 14.94
C ALA A 851 -3.25 -6.50 15.30
N LEU A 852 -2.26 -5.65 15.59
CA LEU A 852 -2.49 -4.22 15.85
C LEU A 852 -3.10 -3.54 14.62
N GLN A 853 -2.59 -3.85 13.44
CA GLN A 853 -3.07 -3.29 12.19
C GLN A 853 -4.52 -3.66 11.88
N MET A 854 -4.86 -4.93 12.04
CA MET A 854 -6.22 -5.40 11.76
C MET A 854 -7.21 -4.94 12.83
N GLY A 855 -6.76 -4.85 14.08
CA GLY A 855 -7.55 -4.25 15.16
C GLY A 855 -7.97 -2.81 14.85
N MET A 856 -7.04 -1.95 14.41
CA MET A 856 -7.35 -0.57 14.01
C MET A 856 -8.32 -0.47 12.82
N GLN A 857 -8.43 -1.54 12.02
CA GLN A 857 -9.31 -1.64 10.87
C GLN A 857 -10.63 -2.37 11.20
N GLY A 858 -10.99 -2.48 12.49
CA GLY A 858 -12.26 -3.02 12.97
C GLY A 858 -12.29 -4.54 13.21
N LEU A 859 -11.20 -5.26 12.95
CA LEU A 859 -11.10 -6.72 13.11
C LEU A 859 -10.33 -7.06 14.38
N ALA A 860 -10.96 -6.82 15.53
CA ALA A 860 -10.33 -6.93 16.84
C ALA A 860 -10.00 -8.36 17.28
N TYR A 861 -10.49 -9.38 16.57
CA TYR A 861 -10.20 -10.79 16.82
C TYR A 861 -9.08 -11.40 15.96
N MET A 862 -8.32 -10.57 15.22
CA MET A 862 -7.17 -11.04 14.45
C MET A 862 -6.14 -11.74 15.35
N HIS A 863 -5.75 -12.95 14.97
CA HIS A 863 -4.79 -13.78 15.70
C HIS A 863 -3.86 -14.54 14.76
N SER A 864 -2.90 -15.26 15.33
CA SER A 864 -1.94 -16.10 14.61
C SER A 864 -2.13 -17.57 14.97
N ASP A 865 -1.70 -18.49 14.09
CA ASP A 865 -1.46 -19.88 14.46
C ASP A 865 -0.37 -19.96 15.53
N LEU A 866 -0.74 -20.20 16.79
CA LEU A 866 0.23 -20.15 17.90
C LEU A 866 1.24 -21.30 17.78
N GLY A 867 2.52 -20.94 17.76
CA GLY A 867 3.63 -21.88 17.55
C GLY A 867 4.05 -22.03 16.09
N GLY A 868 3.36 -21.38 15.15
CA GLY A 868 3.68 -21.35 13.72
C GLY A 868 3.15 -22.55 12.94
N PHE A 869 2.75 -22.31 11.68
CA PHE A 869 2.03 -23.31 10.87
C PHE A 869 2.93 -24.08 9.90
N ALA A 870 3.58 -23.36 8.98
CA ALA A 870 4.29 -23.95 7.85
C ALA A 870 5.66 -24.49 8.28
N GLY A 871 6.00 -25.67 7.79
CA GLY A 871 7.29 -26.31 8.06
C GLY A 871 7.31 -27.18 9.32
N ALA A 872 8.37 -27.97 9.45
CA ALA A 872 8.50 -29.01 10.48
C ALA A 872 9.48 -28.64 11.61
N ASN A 873 9.62 -27.36 11.92
CA ASN A 873 10.59 -26.89 12.91
C ASN A 873 10.13 -27.22 14.35
N LEU A 874 10.80 -28.16 15.02
CA LEU A 874 10.55 -28.49 16.42
C LEU A 874 11.49 -27.67 17.34
N ASP A 875 11.08 -26.43 17.62
CA ASP A 875 11.76 -25.52 18.55
C ASP A 875 10.83 -25.19 19.73
N ASP A 876 11.17 -25.71 20.91
CA ASP A 876 10.39 -25.50 22.13
C ASP A 876 10.52 -24.06 22.67
N GLU A 877 11.63 -23.35 22.48
CA GLU A 877 11.74 -21.95 22.93
C GLU A 877 10.79 -21.08 22.11
N LEU A 878 10.87 -21.18 20.78
CA LEU A 878 9.98 -20.47 19.86
C LEU A 878 8.51 -20.78 20.19
N TYR A 879 8.19 -22.08 20.32
CA TYR A 879 6.83 -22.52 20.63
C TYR A 879 6.29 -21.89 21.92
N ILE A 880 7.08 -21.90 22.99
CA ILE A 880 6.66 -21.33 24.28
C ILE A 880 6.56 -19.81 24.25
N ARG A 881 7.47 -19.10 23.59
CA ARG A 881 7.34 -17.64 23.44
C ARG A 881 6.09 -17.26 22.65
N TRP A 882 5.74 -18.05 21.64
CA TRP A 882 4.51 -17.84 20.88
C TRP A 882 3.25 -18.10 21.72
N LEU A 883 3.22 -19.14 22.55
CA LEU A 883 2.09 -19.41 23.45
C LEU A 883 1.98 -18.38 24.58
N GLN A 884 3.10 -17.85 25.09
CA GLN A 884 3.11 -16.77 26.08
C GLN A 884 2.57 -15.46 25.46
N TYR A 885 2.98 -15.13 24.23
CA TYR A 885 2.33 -14.08 23.44
C TYR A 885 0.83 -14.36 23.25
N GLY A 886 0.48 -15.63 22.99
CA GLY A 886 -0.88 -16.15 22.88
C GLY A 886 -1.83 -15.73 23.99
N VAL A 887 -1.33 -15.56 25.22
CA VAL A 887 -2.15 -15.12 26.37
C VAL A 887 -2.76 -13.74 26.13
N PHE A 888 -2.01 -12.86 25.47
CA PHE A 888 -2.29 -11.43 25.29
C PHE A 888 -2.61 -11.04 23.84
N GLN A 889 -3.14 -11.99 23.08
CA GLN A 889 -3.75 -11.76 21.77
C GLN A 889 -5.20 -12.31 21.75
N PRO A 890 -6.02 -11.98 20.74
CA PRO A 890 -7.46 -12.23 20.80
C PRO A 890 -7.89 -13.69 20.98
N ILE A 891 -7.33 -14.66 20.25
CA ILE A 891 -7.83 -16.06 20.21
C ILE A 891 -6.71 -17.06 20.44
N PHE A 892 -6.78 -17.87 21.50
CA PHE A 892 -5.69 -18.78 21.88
C PHE A 892 -5.78 -20.10 21.10
N ARG A 893 -5.25 -20.12 19.88
CA ARG A 893 -5.31 -21.28 18.97
C ARG A 893 -3.94 -21.72 18.45
N PRO A 894 -3.29 -22.70 19.09
CA PRO A 894 -2.18 -23.43 18.49
C PRO A 894 -2.65 -24.27 17.31
N HIS A 895 -1.98 -24.15 16.16
CA HIS A 895 -2.32 -24.87 14.93
C HIS A 895 -1.07 -24.99 14.05
N ALA A 896 -0.86 -26.15 13.42
CA ALA A 896 0.30 -26.41 12.58
C ALA A 896 0.09 -27.62 11.66
N GLN A 897 0.96 -27.75 10.66
CA GLN A 897 1.05 -28.93 9.80
C GLN A 897 1.45 -30.21 10.56
N GLU A 898 1.00 -31.36 10.05
CA GLU A 898 1.07 -32.70 10.67
C GLU A 898 2.42 -33.07 11.26
N LYS A 899 3.51 -32.72 10.56
CA LYS A 899 4.86 -33.18 10.89
C LYS A 899 5.25 -32.82 12.33
N VAL A 900 4.72 -31.72 12.86
CA VAL A 900 4.97 -31.31 14.23
C VAL A 900 3.68 -30.84 14.88
N ALA A 901 3.08 -31.73 15.68
CA ALA A 901 1.89 -31.47 16.49
C ALA A 901 1.96 -30.09 17.18
N SER A 902 0.90 -29.30 17.05
CA SER A 902 0.77 -27.93 17.57
C SER A 902 0.37 -27.89 19.04
N GLU A 903 -0.26 -28.94 19.55
CA GLU A 903 -0.84 -28.99 20.89
C GLU A 903 0.24 -29.20 21.97
N PRO A 904 0.11 -28.52 23.12
CA PRO A 904 1.12 -28.57 24.18
C PRO A 904 1.26 -29.96 24.82
N VAL A 905 0.21 -30.79 24.76
CA VAL A 905 0.22 -32.15 25.33
C VAL A 905 1.25 -33.08 24.66
N PHE A 906 1.65 -32.78 23.43
CA PHE A 906 2.63 -33.56 22.65
C PHE A 906 4.05 -32.97 22.65
N ARG A 907 4.29 -31.91 23.44
CA ARG A 907 5.60 -31.28 23.57
C ARG A 907 6.49 -31.95 24.62
N SER A 908 7.75 -31.52 24.67
CA SER A 908 8.64 -31.91 25.76
C SER A 908 8.04 -31.57 27.12
N LYS A 909 8.46 -32.28 28.17
CA LYS A 909 7.97 -32.04 29.54
C LYS A 909 8.14 -30.58 29.98
N LYS A 910 9.25 -29.94 29.59
CA LYS A 910 9.54 -28.55 29.96
C LYS A 910 8.58 -27.60 29.24
N ALA A 911 8.47 -27.72 27.93
CA ALA A 911 7.55 -26.91 27.13
C ALA A 911 6.10 -27.10 27.60
N LYS A 912 5.66 -28.34 27.86
CA LYS A 912 4.33 -28.63 28.39
C LYS A 912 4.02 -27.86 29.69
N ILE A 913 4.95 -27.83 30.65
CA ILE A 913 4.77 -27.09 31.92
C ILE A 913 4.62 -25.59 31.67
N LEU A 914 5.46 -25.01 30.81
CA LEU A 914 5.44 -23.57 30.51
C LEU A 914 4.19 -23.18 29.71
N ALA A 915 3.79 -24.01 28.74
CA ALA A 915 2.56 -23.83 27.98
C ALA A 915 1.33 -23.90 28.88
N LYS A 916 1.28 -24.87 29.81
CA LYS A 916 0.22 -24.97 30.82
C LYS A 916 0.11 -23.70 31.66
N GLN A 917 1.23 -23.16 32.14
CA GLN A 917 1.23 -21.92 32.91
C GLN A 917 0.67 -20.73 32.12
N ALA A 918 1.03 -20.61 30.84
CA ALA A 918 0.49 -19.58 29.95
C ALA A 918 -1.02 -19.76 29.74
N ILE A 919 -1.47 -20.99 29.46
CA ILE A 919 -2.90 -21.32 29.28
C ILE A 919 -3.68 -21.03 30.57
N GLU A 920 -3.22 -21.46 31.73
CA GLU A 920 -3.90 -21.16 33.00
C GLU A 920 -4.01 -19.66 33.27
N LEU A 921 -2.99 -18.87 32.91
CA LEU A 921 -3.05 -17.41 33.02
C LEU A 921 -4.12 -16.83 32.08
N ARG A 922 -4.23 -17.33 30.84
CA ARG A 922 -5.29 -16.94 29.90
C ARG A 922 -6.69 -17.14 30.50
N TYR A 923 -6.92 -18.27 31.17
CA TYR A 923 -8.21 -18.57 31.83
C TYR A 923 -8.46 -17.72 33.07
N LYS A 924 -7.41 -17.43 33.86
CA LYS A 924 -7.54 -16.48 34.98
C LYS A 924 -7.91 -15.08 34.49
N LEU A 925 -7.42 -14.65 33.33
CA LEU A 925 -7.76 -13.36 32.72
C LEU A 925 -9.10 -13.36 31.97
N LEU A 926 -9.85 -14.46 31.96
CA LEU A 926 -11.15 -14.55 31.28
C LEU A 926 -12.11 -13.38 31.56
N PRO A 927 -12.37 -12.94 32.82
CA PRO A 927 -13.25 -11.80 33.06
C PRO A 927 -12.75 -10.50 32.43
N TYR A 928 -11.43 -10.23 32.47
CA TYR A 928 -10.85 -9.06 31.82
C TYR A 928 -10.96 -9.15 30.29
N ASN A 929 -10.63 -10.32 29.71
CA ASN A 929 -10.74 -10.54 28.26
C ASN A 929 -12.20 -10.41 27.77
N TYR A 930 -13.15 -10.87 28.59
CA TYR A 930 -14.58 -10.79 28.30
C TYR A 930 -15.11 -9.34 28.37
N GLN A 931 -14.62 -8.54 29.33
CA GLN A 931 -14.88 -7.11 29.38
C GLN A 931 -14.35 -6.38 28.13
N MET A 932 -13.13 -6.68 27.68
CA MET A 932 -12.62 -6.07 26.44
C MET A 932 -13.42 -6.47 25.20
N MET A 933 -13.91 -7.70 25.17
CA MET A 933 -14.80 -8.15 24.11
C MET A 933 -16.11 -7.34 24.09
N PHE A 934 -16.63 -6.97 25.25
CA PHE A 934 -17.79 -6.08 25.38
C PHE A 934 -17.46 -4.64 24.95
N GLU A 935 -16.27 -4.12 25.29
CA GLU A 935 -15.80 -2.81 24.78
C GLU A 935 -15.67 -2.79 23.26
N ASN A 936 -15.17 -3.87 22.67
CA ASN A 936 -15.14 -4.00 21.21
C ASN A 936 -16.55 -4.01 20.61
N HIS A 937 -17.46 -4.77 21.22
CA HIS A 937 -18.84 -4.89 20.74
C HIS A 937 -19.62 -3.58 20.80
N THR A 938 -19.39 -2.76 21.83
CA THR A 938 -20.13 -1.52 22.04
C THR A 938 -19.43 -0.28 21.46
N GLN A 939 -18.10 -0.28 21.41
CA GLN A 939 -17.29 0.91 21.08
C GLN A 939 -16.25 0.65 19.97
N GLY A 940 -16.19 -0.56 19.40
CA GLY A 940 -15.19 -0.92 18.38
C GLY A 940 -13.75 -0.97 18.87
N LYS A 941 -13.50 -0.86 20.19
CA LYS A 941 -12.15 -0.80 20.76
C LYS A 941 -11.39 -2.10 20.47
N PRO A 942 -10.22 -2.04 19.81
CA PRO A 942 -9.39 -3.22 19.61
C PRO A 942 -8.94 -3.83 20.94
N LEU A 943 -8.75 -5.15 20.97
CA LEU A 943 -8.23 -5.83 22.16
C LEU A 943 -6.72 -5.58 22.33
N MET A 944 -5.95 -5.67 21.24
CA MET A 944 -4.56 -5.23 21.17
C MET A 944 -4.49 -3.79 20.65
N ARG A 945 -3.78 -2.90 21.36
CA ARG A 945 -3.81 -1.46 21.08
C ARG A 945 -2.39 -0.88 20.97
N PRO A 946 -2.09 -0.10 19.93
CA PRO A 946 -0.78 0.54 19.79
C PRO A 946 -0.54 1.58 20.89
N LEU A 947 0.71 1.79 21.29
CA LEU A 947 1.04 2.76 22.34
C LEU A 947 0.74 4.22 21.92
N PHE A 948 0.78 4.51 20.62
CA PHE A 948 0.42 5.84 20.12
C PHE A 948 -1.06 6.21 20.29
N PHE A 949 -1.92 5.25 20.65
CA PHE A 949 -3.31 5.56 21.03
C PHE A 949 -3.35 6.46 22.28
N GLU A 950 -2.40 6.28 23.20
CA GLU A 950 -2.28 7.09 24.42
C GLU A 950 -1.32 8.26 24.26
N GLU A 951 -0.29 8.10 23.43
CA GLU A 951 0.72 9.13 23.19
C GLU A 951 0.81 9.52 21.70
N PRO A 952 -0.25 10.10 21.10
CA PRO A 952 -0.31 10.36 19.66
C PRO A 952 0.70 11.42 19.18
N LYS A 953 1.35 12.15 20.10
CA LYS A 953 2.39 13.14 19.80
C LYS A 953 3.81 12.59 19.91
N ASN A 954 3.97 11.34 20.36
CA ASN A 954 5.29 10.70 20.49
C ASN A 954 5.64 9.99 19.17
N GLN A 955 6.52 10.63 18.39
CA GLN A 955 6.91 10.16 17.05
C GLN A 955 7.55 8.77 17.08
N ASP A 956 8.32 8.45 18.14
CA ASP A 956 8.98 7.14 18.29
C ASP A 956 7.99 5.98 18.39
N LEU A 957 6.74 6.26 18.80
CA LEU A 957 5.70 5.25 18.98
C LEU A 957 4.84 5.04 17.73
N LEU A 958 4.85 5.95 16.76
CA LEU A 958 4.01 5.86 15.57
C LEU A 958 4.36 4.63 14.70
N GLY A 959 5.63 4.23 14.71
CA GLY A 959 6.14 3.03 14.03
C GLY A 959 6.24 1.77 14.93
N TYR A 960 5.84 1.85 16.20
CA TYR A 960 6.25 0.87 17.21
C TYR A 960 5.20 -0.24 17.45
N SER A 961 5.57 -1.49 17.19
CA SER A 961 4.72 -2.68 17.36
C SER A 961 5.26 -3.71 18.36
N LYS A 962 6.48 -3.52 18.89
CA LYS A 962 7.17 -4.49 19.77
C LYS A 962 6.65 -4.51 21.20
N THR A 963 5.90 -3.49 21.61
CA THR A 963 5.17 -3.45 22.88
C THR A 963 3.83 -2.80 22.60
N TYR A 964 2.78 -3.34 23.21
CA TYR A 964 1.41 -2.89 23.00
C TYR A 964 0.61 -2.98 24.29
N LEU A 965 -0.58 -2.39 24.29
CA LEU A 965 -1.54 -2.55 25.37
C LEU A 965 -2.50 -3.70 25.06
N TRP A 966 -2.66 -4.61 26.01
CA TRP A 966 -3.74 -5.59 26.05
C TRP A 966 -4.90 -4.99 26.86
N GLY A 967 -5.89 -4.46 26.15
CA GLY A 967 -6.92 -3.59 26.73
C GLY A 967 -6.35 -2.25 27.17
N SER A 968 -6.88 -1.70 28.26
CA SER A 968 -6.43 -0.42 28.81
C SER A 968 -5.33 -0.58 29.85
N ASP A 969 -5.26 -1.75 30.51
CA ASP A 969 -4.60 -1.87 31.80
C ASP A 969 -3.31 -2.69 31.78
N ILE A 970 -3.05 -3.46 30.74
CA ILE A 970 -1.89 -4.36 30.67
C ILE A 970 -0.98 -3.94 29.52
N LEU A 971 0.31 -3.70 29.81
CA LEU A 971 1.37 -3.46 28.84
C LEU A 971 2.14 -4.76 28.61
N VAL A 972 2.30 -5.16 27.35
CA VAL A 972 2.89 -6.44 26.96
C VAL A 972 4.04 -6.22 25.99
N ALA A 973 5.20 -6.79 26.30
CA ALA A 973 6.38 -6.77 25.46
C ALA A 973 6.80 -8.22 25.12
N PRO A 974 6.33 -8.77 23.99
CA PRO A 974 6.67 -10.13 23.59
C PRO A 974 8.18 -10.30 23.35
N ILE A 975 8.66 -11.52 23.55
CA ILE A 975 10.03 -11.92 23.23
C ILE A 975 10.01 -12.48 21.80
N LEU A 976 10.69 -11.79 20.89
CA LEU A 976 10.59 -12.04 19.45
C LEU A 976 11.89 -12.60 18.83
N LYS A 977 12.86 -12.98 19.66
CA LYS A 977 14.15 -13.55 19.23
C LYS A 977 14.57 -14.68 20.16
N ALA A 978 15.24 -15.67 19.60
CA ALA A 978 15.84 -16.79 20.34
C ALA A 978 16.87 -16.30 21.37
N ASP A 979 17.01 -17.05 22.46
CA ASP A 979 18.03 -16.88 23.49
C ASP A 979 18.11 -15.50 24.16
N GLN A 980 17.12 -14.64 23.95
CA GLN A 980 17.13 -13.27 24.47
C GLN A 980 17.06 -13.30 26.01
N LYS A 981 18.00 -12.63 26.68
CA LYS A 981 18.07 -12.57 28.15
C LYS A 981 17.61 -11.25 28.76
N ARG A 982 17.61 -10.18 27.97
CA ARG A 982 17.21 -8.83 28.39
C ARG A 982 16.45 -8.14 27.28
N GLN A 983 15.54 -7.24 27.64
CA GLN A 983 14.79 -6.42 26.68
C GLN A 983 14.65 -5.00 27.19
N GLU A 984 14.82 -4.03 26.31
CA GLU A 984 14.52 -2.64 26.57
C GLU A 984 13.02 -2.39 26.34
N ILE A 985 12.36 -1.79 27.33
CA ILE A 985 10.91 -1.58 27.32
C ILE A 985 10.62 -0.12 27.66
N TYR A 986 9.84 0.54 26.80
CA TYR A 986 9.30 1.86 27.07
C TYR A 986 7.99 1.76 27.85
N PHE A 987 7.89 2.52 28.93
CA PHE A 987 6.70 2.62 29.76
C PHE A 987 5.94 3.90 29.43
N PRO A 988 4.70 3.83 28.90
CA PRO A 988 3.90 5.03 28.58
C PRO A 988 3.75 5.98 29.77
N LYS A 989 3.82 7.29 29.51
CA LYS A 989 3.96 8.34 30.53
C LYS A 989 2.70 8.69 31.30
N LEU A 990 1.53 8.28 30.82
CA LEU A 990 0.26 8.61 31.46
C LEU A 990 0.06 7.90 32.81
N SER A 991 0.87 6.91 33.15
CA SER A 991 0.79 6.17 34.42
C SER A 991 2.13 5.52 34.77
N ASN A 992 2.33 5.21 36.05
CA ASN A 992 3.36 4.21 36.39
C ASN A 992 2.85 2.81 36.10
N TRP A 993 3.78 1.87 36.03
CA TRP A 993 3.52 0.49 35.65
C TRP A 993 4.07 -0.46 36.70
N PHE A 994 3.41 -1.58 36.92
CA PHE A 994 3.80 -2.59 37.90
C PHE A 994 4.06 -3.90 37.19
N ASP A 995 5.22 -4.52 37.38
CA ASP A 995 5.46 -5.87 36.84
C ASP A 995 4.43 -6.85 37.40
N PHE A 996 3.73 -7.55 36.50
CA PHE A 996 2.60 -8.41 36.83
C PHE A 996 2.96 -9.54 37.80
N TYR A 997 4.23 -9.99 37.80
CA TYR A 997 4.68 -11.16 38.55
C TYR A 997 5.37 -10.80 39.88
N SER A 998 6.04 -9.66 39.95
CA SER A 998 6.88 -9.25 41.08
C SER A 998 6.37 -8.03 41.85
N ASP A 999 5.37 -7.31 41.34
CA ASP A 999 4.88 -6.02 41.85
C ASP A 999 5.94 -4.88 41.83
N GLU A 1000 7.06 -5.04 41.10
CA GLU A 1000 8.04 -3.97 40.94
C GLU A 1000 7.43 -2.79 40.18
N LYS A 1001 7.62 -1.56 40.69
CA LYS A 1001 7.07 -0.32 40.13
C LYS A 1001 8.07 0.33 39.18
N PHE A 1002 7.64 0.58 37.94
CA PHE A 1002 8.35 1.29 36.89
C PHE A 1002 7.72 2.66 36.65
N LYS A 1003 8.56 3.66 36.44
CA LYS A 1003 8.11 5.04 36.23
C LYS A 1003 7.57 5.22 34.81
N GLY A 1004 6.41 5.83 34.66
CA GLY A 1004 5.89 6.24 33.35
C GLY A 1004 6.81 7.25 32.64
N GLY A 1005 6.88 7.14 31.31
CA GLY A 1005 7.70 8.00 30.45
C GLY A 1005 9.19 7.67 30.52
N SER A 1006 9.53 6.47 30.97
CA SER A 1006 10.90 5.99 31.07
C SER A 1006 11.09 4.71 30.26
N THR A 1007 12.34 4.45 29.90
CA THR A 1007 12.75 3.21 29.23
C THR A 1007 13.66 2.44 30.18
N THR A 1008 13.37 1.15 30.39
CA THR A 1008 14.18 0.30 31.29
C THR A 1008 14.52 -1.03 30.63
N THR A 1009 15.74 -1.49 30.87
CA THR A 1009 16.18 -2.84 30.50
C THR A 1009 15.70 -3.84 31.54
N CYS A 1010 14.82 -4.75 31.13
CA CYS A 1010 14.25 -5.79 31.98
C CYS A 1010 14.92 -7.14 31.70
N ASP A 1011 15.17 -7.93 32.76
CA ASP A 1011 15.63 -9.32 32.63
C ASP A 1011 14.48 -10.23 32.21
N LEU A 1012 14.74 -11.09 31.23
CA LEU A 1012 13.75 -12.02 30.68
C LEU A 1012 13.78 -13.33 31.45
N LYS A 1013 12.58 -13.85 31.70
CA LYS A 1013 12.37 -15.13 32.38
C LYS A 1013 11.86 -16.17 31.40
N GLU A 1014 12.05 -17.45 31.71
CA GLU A 1014 11.60 -18.52 30.83
C GLU A 1014 10.08 -18.73 30.94
N GLU A 1015 9.54 -18.60 32.15
CA GLU A 1015 8.14 -18.84 32.51
C GLU A 1015 7.16 -17.78 32.02
N SER A 1016 7.64 -16.61 31.58
CA SER A 1016 6.77 -15.49 31.19
C SER A 1016 7.42 -14.56 30.18
N ILE A 1017 6.57 -13.77 29.51
CA ILE A 1017 6.99 -12.56 28.79
C ILE A 1017 6.79 -11.32 29.67
N PRO A 1018 7.60 -10.26 29.50
CA PRO A 1018 7.40 -8.99 30.21
C PRO A 1018 5.96 -8.48 30.09
N THR A 1019 5.31 -8.36 31.24
CA THR A 1019 3.89 -8.01 31.37
C THR A 1019 3.75 -7.06 32.55
N PHE A 1020 3.15 -5.90 32.33
CA PHE A 1020 3.02 -4.87 33.36
C PHE A 1020 1.58 -4.37 33.46
N VAL A 1021 1.16 -4.02 34.66
CA VAL A 1021 -0.19 -3.53 34.96
C VAL A 1021 -0.14 -2.05 35.30
N ARG A 1022 -1.10 -1.29 34.78
CA ARG A 1022 -1.19 0.16 34.95
C ARG A 1022 -1.49 0.53 36.40
N GLY A 1023 -0.81 1.57 36.88
CA GLY A 1023 -1.10 2.20 38.17
C GLY A 1023 -2.54 2.71 38.27
N GLY A 1024 -3.21 2.28 39.32
CA GLY A 1024 -4.60 2.57 39.62
C GLY A 1024 -5.61 1.76 38.80
N SER A 1025 -5.20 0.72 38.07
CA SER A 1025 -6.16 -0.17 37.39
C SER A 1025 -6.76 -1.20 38.36
N PHE A 1026 -7.95 -1.69 38.00
CA PHE A 1026 -8.55 -2.88 38.59
C PHE A 1026 -8.48 -4.01 37.57
N LEU A 1027 -7.83 -5.11 37.95
CA LEU A 1027 -7.71 -6.31 37.13
C LEU A 1027 -8.55 -7.44 37.75
N PRO A 1028 -9.74 -7.74 37.20
CA PRO A 1028 -10.51 -8.89 37.64
C PRO A 1028 -9.87 -10.18 37.13
N MET A 1029 -9.77 -11.18 38.01
CA MET A 1029 -9.25 -12.50 37.70
C MET A 1029 -10.19 -13.59 38.23
N ALA A 1030 -10.36 -14.64 37.44
CA ALA A 1030 -11.09 -15.83 37.82
C ALA A 1030 -10.22 -16.79 38.62
N LYS A 1031 -10.88 -17.70 39.36
CA LYS A 1031 -10.21 -18.87 39.93
C LYS A 1031 -9.74 -19.81 38.80
N PRO A 1032 -8.69 -20.64 39.06
CA PRO A 1032 -8.28 -21.68 38.10
C PRO A 1032 -9.45 -22.57 37.69
N MET A 1033 -9.53 -22.93 36.41
CA MET A 1033 -10.59 -23.74 35.82
C MET A 1033 -10.05 -24.56 34.64
N GLN A 1034 -10.70 -25.66 34.28
CA GLN A 1034 -10.30 -26.51 33.14
C GLN A 1034 -11.09 -26.23 31.85
N SER A 1035 -12.20 -25.49 31.96
CA SER A 1035 -13.00 -24.99 30.84
C SER A 1035 -13.64 -23.66 31.22
N THR A 1036 -13.91 -22.79 30.25
CA THR A 1036 -14.66 -21.54 30.50
C THR A 1036 -16.10 -21.78 30.99
N LYS A 1037 -16.65 -22.99 30.81
CA LYS A 1037 -17.98 -23.38 31.33
C LYS A 1037 -18.01 -23.49 32.86
N GLU A 1038 -16.86 -23.65 33.50
CA GLU A 1038 -16.72 -23.63 34.96
C GLU A 1038 -16.67 -22.20 35.53
N TYR A 1039 -16.62 -21.17 34.68
CA TYR A 1039 -16.56 -19.79 35.13
C TYR A 1039 -17.82 -19.38 35.90
N ASP A 1040 -17.62 -18.96 37.15
CA ASP A 1040 -18.65 -18.35 37.99
C ASP A 1040 -18.31 -16.87 38.25
N GLY A 1041 -19.04 -15.98 37.57
CA GLY A 1041 -18.92 -14.52 37.76
C GLY A 1041 -19.35 -14.04 39.15
N SER A 1042 -19.77 -14.94 40.04
CA SER A 1042 -20.03 -14.65 41.45
C SER A 1042 -18.80 -14.81 42.33
N ILE A 1043 -17.71 -15.40 41.83
CA ILE A 1043 -16.48 -15.65 42.60
C ILE A 1043 -15.30 -15.08 41.80
N LEU A 1044 -14.73 -13.97 42.27
CA LEU A 1044 -13.60 -13.34 41.58
C LEU A 1044 -12.51 -12.83 42.54
N GLU A 1045 -11.29 -12.79 42.04
CA GLU A 1045 -10.19 -12.01 42.61
C GLU A 1045 -10.17 -10.65 41.91
N LEU A 1046 -10.18 -9.57 42.69
CA LEU A 1046 -10.11 -8.21 42.13
C LEU A 1046 -8.80 -7.58 42.57
N HIS A 1047 -7.86 -7.46 41.64
CA HIS A 1047 -6.55 -6.88 41.90
C HIS A 1047 -6.59 -5.37 41.64
N TYR A 1048 -6.38 -4.56 42.68
CA TYR A 1048 -6.24 -3.11 42.54
C TYR A 1048 -4.78 -2.69 42.71
N TYR A 1049 -4.19 -2.14 41.66
CA TYR A 1049 -2.78 -1.71 41.65
C TYR A 1049 -2.65 -0.29 42.20
N PHE A 1050 -2.59 -0.14 43.51
CA PHE A 1050 -2.51 1.19 44.13
C PHE A 1050 -1.24 1.95 43.71
N ASP A 1051 -1.42 3.17 43.23
CA ASP A 1051 -0.34 4.11 42.91
C ASP A 1051 -0.58 5.44 43.62
N ASP A 1052 0.32 5.78 44.53
CA ASP A 1052 0.28 6.98 45.37
C ASP A 1052 0.53 8.29 44.59
N SER A 1053 1.13 8.21 43.40
CA SER A 1053 1.28 9.38 42.53
C SER A 1053 0.01 9.73 41.75
N LYS A 1054 -1.01 8.88 41.78
CA LYS A 1054 -2.27 9.10 41.06
C LYS A 1054 -3.20 9.99 41.90
N SER A 1055 -3.42 11.21 41.41
CA SER A 1055 -4.32 12.18 42.06
C SER A 1055 -5.78 12.09 41.59
N GLU A 1056 -6.03 11.40 40.48
CA GLU A 1056 -7.35 11.26 39.85
C GLU A 1056 -8.08 10.00 40.32
N LYS A 1057 -9.41 10.03 40.27
CA LYS A 1057 -10.26 8.87 40.55
C LYS A 1057 -10.01 7.80 39.47
N SER A 1058 -9.63 6.59 39.92
CA SER A 1058 -9.57 5.40 39.07
C SER A 1058 -10.96 4.82 38.87
N LYS A 1059 -11.27 4.39 37.65
CA LYS A 1059 -12.53 3.72 37.32
C LYS A 1059 -12.25 2.48 36.47
N SER A 1060 -13.00 1.42 36.72
CA SER A 1060 -13.01 0.20 35.91
C SER A 1060 -14.41 -0.41 35.94
N GLN A 1061 -14.71 -1.26 34.96
CA GLN A 1061 -15.96 -1.97 34.87
C GLN A 1061 -15.73 -3.42 34.45
N LEU A 1062 -16.67 -4.30 34.81
CA LEU A 1062 -16.69 -5.70 34.45
C LEU A 1062 -18.09 -6.12 34.03
N TYR A 1063 -18.25 -6.40 32.74
CA TYR A 1063 -19.48 -6.92 32.14
C TYR A 1063 -19.60 -8.44 32.35
N ASN A 1064 -20.76 -8.89 32.83
CA ASN A 1064 -21.10 -10.30 32.98
C ASN A 1064 -22.49 -10.61 32.38
N ASP A 1065 -22.60 -11.80 31.81
CA ASP A 1065 -23.83 -12.42 31.34
C ASP A 1065 -23.67 -13.96 31.37
N ASP A 1066 -24.47 -14.71 30.62
CA ASP A 1066 -24.38 -16.17 30.54
C ASP A 1066 -23.24 -16.71 29.65
N GLY A 1067 -22.54 -15.85 28.89
CA GLY A 1067 -21.44 -16.23 28.02
C GLY A 1067 -21.83 -16.95 26.74
N LEU A 1068 -23.12 -17.11 26.43
CA LEU A 1068 -23.60 -17.93 25.33
C LEU A 1068 -24.67 -17.22 24.50
N THR A 1069 -25.60 -16.55 25.16
CA THR A 1069 -26.79 -16.00 24.52
C THR A 1069 -26.44 -14.79 23.64
N SER A 1070 -27.00 -14.75 22.44
CA SER A 1070 -26.84 -13.59 21.54
C SER A 1070 -27.62 -12.37 22.05
N ASN A 1071 -27.05 -11.18 21.86
CA ASN A 1071 -27.67 -9.87 22.14
C ASN A 1071 -28.15 -9.72 23.60
N THR A 1072 -27.36 -10.22 24.57
CA THR A 1072 -27.68 -10.15 26.00
C THR A 1072 -27.70 -8.73 26.51
N TYR A 1073 -26.84 -7.85 25.99
CA TYR A 1073 -26.81 -6.44 26.35
C TYR A 1073 -28.12 -5.75 25.94
N GLU A 1074 -28.52 -5.88 24.67
CA GLU A 1074 -29.75 -5.29 24.13
C GLU A 1074 -31.02 -5.88 24.76
N LYS A 1075 -30.97 -7.16 25.15
CA LYS A 1075 -32.07 -7.85 25.86
C LYS A 1075 -32.11 -7.53 27.36
N GLY A 1076 -31.16 -6.76 27.90
CA GLY A 1076 -31.08 -6.46 29.33
C GLY A 1076 -30.78 -7.68 30.22
N LEU A 1077 -30.10 -8.70 29.67
CA LEU A 1077 -29.71 -9.96 30.34
C LEU A 1077 -28.24 -9.91 30.79
N TYR A 1078 -27.85 -8.85 31.50
CA TYR A 1078 -26.48 -8.62 31.92
C TYR A 1078 -26.39 -7.92 33.27
N GLU A 1079 -25.21 -7.95 33.87
CA GLU A 1079 -24.79 -7.03 34.94
C GLU A 1079 -23.43 -6.40 34.57
N ILE A 1080 -23.23 -5.13 34.93
CA ILE A 1080 -21.93 -4.45 34.85
C ILE A 1080 -21.54 -4.06 36.27
N LEU A 1081 -20.46 -4.65 36.77
CA LEU A 1081 -19.86 -4.27 38.05
C LEU A 1081 -18.92 -3.09 37.82
N GLN A 1082 -19.09 -2.01 38.56
CA GLN A 1082 -18.27 -0.82 38.47
C GLN A 1082 -17.42 -0.69 39.73
N PHE A 1083 -16.14 -0.37 39.53
CA PHE A 1083 -15.17 -0.20 40.60
C PHE A 1083 -14.53 1.16 40.47
N GLU A 1084 -14.61 1.96 41.53
CA GLU A 1084 -13.95 3.25 41.59
C GLU A 1084 -13.01 3.32 42.78
N ALA A 1085 -11.85 3.95 42.62
CA ALA A 1085 -10.90 4.16 43.70
C ALA A 1085 -10.38 5.60 43.71
N GLU A 1086 -10.30 6.19 44.89
CA GLU A 1086 -9.73 7.52 45.09
C GLU A 1086 -9.06 7.65 46.46
N ILE A 1087 -8.11 8.59 46.55
CA ILE A 1087 -7.46 8.93 47.81
C ILE A 1087 -8.10 10.20 48.35
N LYS A 1088 -8.71 10.11 49.53
CA LYS A 1088 -9.18 11.26 50.31
C LYS A 1088 -8.37 11.37 51.59
N GLU A 1089 -7.61 12.45 51.73
CA GLU A 1089 -6.66 12.68 52.83
C GLU A 1089 -5.61 11.56 52.97
N ARG A 1090 -5.88 10.55 53.82
CA ARG A 1090 -5.05 9.36 54.05
C ARG A 1090 -5.86 8.06 53.95
N ASN A 1091 -7.06 8.14 53.38
CA ASN A 1091 -7.91 6.99 53.14
C ASN A 1091 -7.90 6.68 51.64
N LEU A 1092 -7.57 5.45 51.29
CA LEU A 1092 -7.94 4.89 50.01
C LEU A 1092 -9.39 4.42 50.14
N GLU A 1093 -10.29 5.07 49.40
CA GLU A 1093 -11.70 4.72 49.30
C GLU A 1093 -11.91 3.98 47.98
N ILE A 1094 -12.57 2.83 48.07
CA ILE A 1094 -12.93 1.98 46.93
C ILE A 1094 -14.43 1.78 46.97
N GLU A 1095 -15.11 2.12 45.89
CA GLU A 1095 -16.57 2.04 45.74
C GLU A 1095 -16.91 0.95 44.73
N PHE A 1096 -17.84 0.07 45.10
CA PHE A 1096 -18.41 -0.95 44.22
C PHE A 1096 -19.86 -0.58 43.92
N GLU A 1097 -20.18 -0.45 42.64
CA GLU A 1097 -21.51 -0.13 42.14
C GLU A 1097 -21.92 -1.13 41.06
N THR A 1098 -23.21 -1.23 40.76
CA THR A 1098 -23.68 -2.15 39.71
C THR A 1098 -24.73 -1.49 38.84
N GLU A 1099 -24.59 -1.71 37.54
CA GLU A 1099 -25.66 -1.52 36.58
C GLU A 1099 -26.26 -2.89 36.22
N LEU A 1100 -27.57 -3.05 36.42
CA LEU A 1100 -28.28 -4.29 36.09
C LEU A 1100 -29.14 -4.05 34.85
N GLY A 1101 -29.03 -4.95 33.88
CA GLY A 1101 -29.98 -5.01 32.77
C GLY A 1101 -31.40 -5.29 33.29
N ALA A 1102 -32.41 -4.78 32.57
CA ALA A 1102 -33.81 -4.83 33.00
C ALA A 1102 -34.35 -6.26 33.29
N ASN A 1103 -33.73 -7.28 32.70
CA ASN A 1103 -34.12 -8.69 32.81
C ASN A 1103 -33.11 -9.53 33.60
N TYR A 1104 -32.14 -8.91 34.27
CA TYR A 1104 -31.12 -9.59 35.07
C TYR A 1104 -31.43 -9.52 36.57
N GLN A 1105 -31.20 -10.61 37.29
CA GLN A 1105 -31.43 -10.65 38.74
C GLN A 1105 -30.13 -10.40 39.51
N SER A 1106 -30.19 -9.52 40.52
CA SER A 1106 -29.04 -9.27 41.41
C SER A 1106 -28.57 -10.57 42.08
N THR A 1107 -27.27 -10.78 42.12
CA THR A 1107 -26.63 -11.94 42.75
C THR A 1107 -25.72 -11.51 43.90
N THR A 1108 -25.33 -12.46 44.75
CA THR A 1108 -24.32 -12.20 45.78
C THR A 1108 -22.95 -12.64 45.26
N LYS A 1109 -22.02 -11.69 45.22
CA LYS A 1109 -20.62 -11.86 44.83
C LYS A 1109 -19.74 -12.15 46.05
N GLN A 1110 -18.79 -13.06 45.90
CA GLN A 1110 -17.66 -13.27 46.79
C GLN A 1110 -16.41 -12.77 46.07
N ILE A 1111 -15.94 -11.60 46.50
CA ILE A 1111 -14.79 -10.92 45.91
C ILE A 1111 -13.64 -10.96 46.91
N GLU A 1112 -12.50 -11.51 46.50
CA GLU A 1112 -11.25 -11.28 47.21
C GLU A 1112 -10.60 -10.03 46.61
N LEU A 1113 -10.73 -8.89 47.31
CA LEU A 1113 -10.09 -7.64 46.91
C LEU A 1113 -8.63 -7.66 47.34
N ILE A 1114 -7.72 -7.64 46.37
CA ILE A 1114 -6.28 -7.66 46.56
C ILE A 1114 -5.74 -6.29 46.18
N VAL A 1115 -5.30 -5.50 47.17
CA VAL A 1115 -4.67 -4.19 46.90
C VAL A 1115 -3.15 -4.34 46.95
N HIS A 1116 -2.49 -4.03 45.83
CA HIS A 1116 -1.05 -4.10 45.64
C HIS A 1116 -0.34 -2.82 46.11
N SER A 1117 1.00 -2.86 46.21
CA SER A 1117 1.83 -1.70 46.56
C SER A 1117 1.54 -1.03 47.92
N ILE A 1118 0.90 -1.74 48.84
CA ILE A 1118 0.66 -1.25 50.20
C ILE A 1118 1.91 -1.46 51.03
N GLN A 1119 2.74 -0.42 51.16
CA GLN A 1119 4.06 -0.51 51.80
C GLN A 1119 4.03 -0.89 53.29
N LYS A 1120 2.97 -0.49 54.00
CA LYS A 1120 2.77 -0.78 55.43
C LYS A 1120 1.32 -1.18 55.66
N GLN A 1121 1.11 -2.09 56.61
CA GLN A 1121 -0.24 -2.51 56.99
C GLN A 1121 -1.13 -1.30 57.33
N PRO A 1122 -2.30 -1.15 56.69
CA PRO A 1122 -3.23 -0.06 56.98
C PRO A 1122 -3.69 -0.07 58.44
N LYS A 1123 -3.85 1.11 59.04
CA LYS A 1123 -4.23 1.24 60.46
C LYS A 1123 -5.62 0.68 60.74
N ARG A 1124 -6.52 0.80 59.76
CA ARG A 1124 -7.91 0.36 59.88
C ARG A 1124 -8.47 0.13 58.49
N ILE A 1125 -9.25 -0.94 58.36
CA ILE A 1125 -9.96 -1.30 57.13
C ILE A 1125 -11.44 -1.39 57.49
N LYS A 1126 -12.28 -0.76 56.68
CA LYS A 1126 -13.72 -0.77 56.86
C LYS A 1126 -14.43 -1.18 55.57
N VAL A 1127 -15.54 -1.89 55.72
CA VAL A 1127 -16.52 -2.15 54.66
C VAL A 1127 -17.86 -1.63 55.18
N ASP A 1128 -18.47 -0.71 54.44
CA ASP A 1128 -19.71 -0.01 54.82
C ASP A 1128 -19.63 0.58 56.24
N GLY A 1129 -18.49 1.21 56.55
CA GLY A 1129 -18.20 1.83 57.84
C GLY A 1129 -17.82 0.85 58.98
N LYS A 1130 -18.04 -0.45 58.81
CA LYS A 1130 -17.77 -1.50 59.82
C LYS A 1130 -16.35 -2.06 59.66
N ARG A 1131 -15.66 -2.37 60.77
CA ARG A 1131 -14.30 -2.90 60.73
C ARG A 1131 -14.28 -4.28 60.06
N GLN A 1132 -13.42 -4.44 59.05
CA GLN A 1132 -13.26 -5.69 58.29
C GLN A 1132 -11.92 -6.35 58.64
N LYS A 1133 -11.91 -7.69 58.73
CA LYS A 1133 -10.65 -8.46 58.84
C LYS A 1133 -10.03 -8.58 57.45
N ALA A 1134 -8.71 -8.41 57.38
CA ALA A 1134 -7.94 -8.55 56.14
C ALA A 1134 -6.58 -9.20 56.46
N ARG A 1135 -5.98 -9.84 55.45
CA ARG A 1135 -4.65 -10.45 55.55
C ARG A 1135 -3.65 -9.56 54.82
N TYR A 1136 -2.67 -9.03 55.54
CA TYR A 1136 -1.56 -8.29 54.94
C TYR A 1136 -0.38 -9.24 54.70
N ASN A 1137 0.17 -9.22 53.49
CA ASN A 1137 1.40 -9.91 53.13
C ASN A 1137 2.53 -8.90 53.02
N SER A 1138 3.44 -8.90 53.99
CA SER A 1138 4.54 -7.94 54.04
C SER A 1138 5.64 -8.17 53.01
N SER A 1139 5.84 -9.41 52.54
CA SER A 1139 6.87 -9.70 51.53
C SER A 1139 6.41 -9.27 50.13
N LYS A 1140 5.13 -9.46 49.82
CA LYS A 1140 4.52 -9.03 48.55
C LYS A 1140 3.93 -7.62 48.60
N LYS A 1141 3.87 -6.99 49.78
CA LYS A 1141 3.23 -5.67 49.98
C LYS A 1141 1.79 -5.61 49.47
N THR A 1142 1.06 -6.71 49.64
CA THR A 1142 -0.35 -6.85 49.22
C THR A 1142 -1.26 -6.98 50.43
N ILE A 1143 -2.49 -6.49 50.31
CA ILE A 1143 -3.54 -6.71 51.30
C ILE A 1143 -4.76 -7.39 50.68
N HIS A 1144 -5.22 -8.43 51.36
CA HIS A 1144 -6.25 -9.37 50.92
C HIS A 1144 -7.49 -9.15 51.78
N ILE A 1145 -8.57 -8.69 51.18
CA ILE A 1145 -9.81 -8.30 51.85
C ILE A 1145 -10.97 -9.13 51.27
N PRO A 1146 -11.55 -10.08 52.03
CA PRO A 1146 -12.73 -10.81 51.57
C PRO A 1146 -13.95 -9.90 51.66
N ILE A 1147 -14.69 -9.78 50.55
CA ILE A 1147 -15.88 -8.96 50.40
C ILE A 1147 -17.03 -9.84 49.93
N THR A 1148 -18.12 -9.85 50.70
CA THR A 1148 -19.41 -10.41 50.26
C THR A 1148 -20.31 -9.28 49.82
N TRP A 1149 -20.68 -9.23 48.54
CA TRP A 1149 -21.42 -8.12 47.95
C TRP A 1149 -22.69 -8.57 47.24
N ASN A 1150 -23.84 -8.13 47.76
CA ASN A 1150 -25.11 -8.26 47.03
C ASN A 1150 -25.24 -7.05 46.09
N THR A 1151 -25.29 -7.30 44.78
CA THR A 1151 -25.27 -6.27 43.73
C THR A 1151 -26.50 -5.36 43.71
N LYS A 1152 -27.49 -5.61 44.57
CA LYS A 1152 -28.61 -4.69 44.82
C LYS A 1152 -28.18 -3.39 45.53
N ASN A 1153 -27.07 -3.39 46.27
CA ASN A 1153 -26.63 -2.24 47.04
C ASN A 1153 -25.15 -1.94 46.75
N ASN A 1154 -24.77 -0.67 46.73
CA ASN A 1154 -23.37 -0.28 46.60
C ASN A 1154 -22.57 -0.71 47.84
N LYS A 1155 -21.24 -0.79 47.69
CA LYS A 1155 -20.31 -0.98 48.81
C LYS A 1155 -19.22 0.07 48.84
N THR A 1156 -18.82 0.45 50.04
CA THR A 1156 -17.67 1.33 50.27
C THR A 1156 -16.64 0.61 51.12
N ILE A 1157 -15.44 0.47 50.59
CA ILE A 1157 -14.28 -0.09 51.27
C ILE A 1157 -13.30 1.06 51.55
N THR A 1158 -12.88 1.21 52.80
CA THR A 1158 -11.97 2.29 53.21
C THR A 1158 -10.73 1.73 53.89
N LEU A 1159 -9.55 2.00 53.34
CA LEU A 1159 -8.26 1.65 53.91
C LEU A 1159 -7.59 2.92 54.44
N LYS A 1160 -7.44 3.04 55.76
CA LYS A 1160 -6.66 4.13 56.37
C LYS A 1160 -5.17 3.83 56.23
N LEU A 1161 -4.55 4.42 55.21
CA LEU A 1161 -3.16 4.21 54.84
C LEU A 1161 -2.21 4.71 55.94
N ASN A 1162 -1.05 4.06 56.04
CA ASN A 1162 0.03 4.44 56.93
C ASN A 1162 1.16 5.03 56.08
N LEU A 1163 0.87 6.19 55.47
CA LEU A 1163 1.83 6.99 54.71
C LEU A 1163 2.95 7.48 55.62
#